data_AF-A0A8C1ZUA2-F1
#
_entry.id   AF-A0A8C1ZUA2-F1
#
_cell.length_a   1.000
_cell.length_b   1.000
_cell.length_c   1.000
_cell.angle_alpha   90.00
_cell.angle_beta   90.00
_cell.angle_gamma   90.00
#
_symmetry.space_group_name_H-M   'P 1'
#
loop_
_entity.id
_entity.type
_entity.pdbx_description
1 polymer ?
#
loop_
_entity_poly.entity_id
_entity_poly.type
_entity_poly.pdbx_seq_one_letter_code
_entity_poly.pdbx_strand_id
1 'polypeptide(L)'
;INLLNNSDEAFECQINWLTEAEGGFDQFTRSYKSYGVQRMPDNSLVFKEWAPAAEALFLTGDFNGWDNFSHPYTKKEFGKWELHIPPKEDKTPAVTHNSKLKVVVHTRAGERLYRISPWAKYVTRHEKSVIYDWVHWDPPQPYIHKHPRPQKPRSLRIYESHVGIASPEGKVASYSNFTHNVLPRIKDLGYNCIQLMAIMEHAYYASFGYQVTSFFAASSRFGTPEELKELIDVAHSLGIIVLLDAVHSHASKNTEDGLNQFDGSDSCFFHSGPRGEHSLWDSKLFNYSSWEVLRFLLSNLRWWLEEYRFDGFRFDGVTSMLYHHHGIGSGFSGDYAEYFGLQVDEDALVYLMLANHILHTLYEDCITIAEEVSGMPNLCCPVQEGGLGFDYRLAMAIPDKWIQILKEFKDEDWDMGNIVHTMTNRRYGEKCIAYAESHDQALVGDKTLAFWLMDKEMYTSMSALIPMNSVIDRGIQLHKMIRLLTHSLGGEGYLNFMGNEFGHPEWLDFPRVGNNESYHYARRQFNLVDTDRLRYWQLYAFDRDMNRTEDKYGWLAAPPANISVKHQGDKVIVFERANVIFIFNFHPTNSYSSYRVAVGPPGKYKIKLDSDGIQYGGHGRLDHNTEFFTEPMEFKNLPNSMLVSKLYYLLP
;
A
#
# COMPACT_ATOMS: atom_id res chain seq x y z
N ILE A 1 -12.52 -28.04 -1.38
CA ILE A 1 -12.47 -28.97 -0.22
C ILE A 1 -11.13 -29.70 -0.20
N ASN A 2 -10.79 -30.56 -1.17
CA ASN A 2 -9.49 -31.25 -1.17
C ASN A 2 -8.28 -30.31 -1.18
N LEU A 3 -8.31 -29.23 -1.98
CA LEU A 3 -7.20 -28.26 -2.04
C LEU A 3 -6.99 -27.53 -0.69
N LEU A 4 -8.07 -27.08 -0.05
CA LEU A 4 -7.99 -26.42 1.27
C LEU A 4 -7.44 -27.37 2.34
N ASN A 5 -7.93 -28.62 2.40
CA ASN A 5 -7.41 -29.61 3.35
C ASN A 5 -5.92 -29.89 3.12
N ASN A 6 -5.49 -30.00 1.85
CA ASN A 6 -4.09 -30.20 1.52
C ASN A 6 -3.22 -28.99 1.91
N SER A 7 -3.70 -27.77 1.69
CA SER A 7 -2.99 -26.54 2.08
C SER A 7 -2.85 -26.41 3.58
N ASP A 8 -3.88 -26.74 4.35
CA ASP A 8 -3.83 -26.75 5.82
C ASP A 8 -2.83 -27.81 6.34
N GLU A 9 -2.86 -29.03 5.77
CA GLU A 9 -1.88 -30.07 6.11
C GLU A 9 -0.45 -29.65 5.76
N ALA A 10 -0.24 -29.00 4.60
CA ALA A 10 1.06 -28.50 4.19
C ALA A 10 1.57 -27.38 5.11
N PHE A 11 0.69 -26.45 5.51
CA PHE A 11 0.99 -25.39 6.47
C PHE A 11 1.41 -25.96 7.83
N GLU A 12 0.64 -26.88 8.41
CA GLU A 12 0.94 -27.51 9.70
C GLU A 12 2.25 -28.30 9.63
N CYS A 13 2.49 -29.02 8.54
CA CYS A 13 3.74 -29.73 8.31
C CYS A 13 4.94 -28.76 8.30
N GLN A 14 4.79 -27.62 7.61
CA GLN A 14 5.83 -26.61 7.50
C GLN A 14 6.13 -25.91 8.85
N ILE A 15 5.10 -25.64 9.68
CA ILE A 15 5.28 -25.13 11.05
C ILE A 15 6.02 -26.14 11.93
N ASN A 16 5.68 -27.43 11.83
CA ASN A 16 6.37 -28.48 12.58
C ASN A 16 7.84 -28.59 12.17
N TRP A 17 8.14 -28.56 10.86
CA TRP A 17 9.53 -28.55 10.39
C TRP A 17 10.31 -27.32 10.86
N LEU A 18 9.71 -26.12 10.87
CA LEU A 18 10.35 -24.93 11.42
C LEU A 18 10.67 -25.11 12.91
N THR A 19 9.80 -25.77 13.65
CA THR A 19 9.99 -26.06 15.08
C THR A 19 11.13 -27.05 15.30
N GLU A 20 11.13 -28.17 14.57
CA GLU A 20 12.12 -29.24 14.73
C GLU A 20 13.51 -28.85 14.20
N ALA A 21 13.59 -28.21 13.03
CA ALA A 21 14.86 -27.94 12.35
C ALA A 21 15.52 -26.61 12.76
N GLU A 22 14.75 -25.60 13.15
CA GLU A 22 15.24 -24.23 13.35
C GLU A 22 14.98 -23.70 14.76
N GLY A 23 14.38 -24.51 15.65
CA GLY A 23 13.99 -24.11 17.00
C GLY A 23 12.75 -23.21 17.04
N GLY A 24 11.95 -23.22 15.97
CA GLY A 24 10.72 -22.44 15.83
C GLY A 24 10.87 -21.23 14.90
N PHE A 25 9.72 -20.69 14.46
CA PHE A 25 9.71 -19.57 13.53
C PHE A 25 10.29 -18.27 14.11
N ASP A 26 10.32 -18.10 15.44
CA ASP A 26 10.91 -16.92 16.07
C ASP A 26 12.42 -16.82 15.77
N GLN A 27 13.16 -17.93 15.88
CA GLN A 27 14.56 -17.96 15.51
C GLN A 27 14.75 -17.87 14.00
N PHE A 28 13.95 -18.62 13.23
CA PHE A 28 14.03 -18.68 11.78
C PHE A 28 13.93 -17.30 11.11
N THR A 29 12.97 -16.48 11.55
CA THR A 29 12.71 -15.14 11.00
C THR A 29 13.71 -14.07 11.44
N ARG A 30 14.63 -14.38 12.36
CA ARG A 30 15.74 -13.47 12.73
C ARG A 30 17.03 -13.77 11.94
N SER A 31 16.93 -14.46 10.80
CA SER A 31 18.12 -14.85 10.04
C SER A 31 18.95 -13.66 9.55
N TYR A 32 18.35 -12.46 9.39
CA TYR A 32 19.06 -11.20 9.10
C TYR A 32 20.06 -10.78 10.21
N LYS A 33 20.04 -11.40 11.39
CA LYS A 33 21.05 -11.23 12.45
C LYS A 33 22.28 -12.12 12.25
N SER A 34 22.28 -12.96 11.22
CA SER A 34 23.41 -13.84 10.88
C SER A 34 23.84 -13.75 9.41
N TYR A 35 22.89 -13.59 8.48
CA TYR A 35 23.16 -13.40 7.05
C TYR A 35 23.54 -11.95 6.73
N GLY A 36 24.16 -11.73 5.56
CA GLY A 36 24.73 -10.44 5.19
C GLY A 36 25.98 -10.15 6.02
N VAL A 37 26.12 -8.91 6.50
CA VAL A 37 27.26 -8.46 7.32
C VAL A 37 26.82 -8.20 8.76
N GLN A 38 27.52 -8.80 9.71
CA GLN A 38 27.29 -8.66 11.14
C GLN A 38 28.55 -8.24 11.86
N ARG A 39 28.44 -7.20 12.69
CA ARG A 39 29.52 -6.77 13.58
C ARG A 39 29.40 -7.51 14.91
N MET A 40 30.48 -8.19 15.28
CA MET A 40 30.58 -8.93 16.54
C MET A 40 31.02 -8.01 17.69
N PRO A 41 30.83 -8.41 18.96
CA PRO A 41 31.22 -7.59 20.12
C PRO A 41 32.71 -7.22 20.19
N ASP A 42 33.58 -8.01 19.56
CA ASP A 42 35.02 -7.77 19.45
C ASP A 42 35.41 -6.90 18.22
N ASN A 43 34.41 -6.33 17.53
CA ASN A 43 34.53 -5.58 16.28
C ASN A 43 35.01 -6.39 15.07
N SER A 44 35.10 -7.72 15.17
CA SER A 44 35.22 -8.55 13.98
C SER A 44 33.92 -8.53 13.17
N LEU A 45 34.03 -8.81 11.87
CA LEU A 45 32.90 -8.84 10.96
C LEU A 45 32.68 -10.27 10.48
N VAL A 46 31.45 -10.76 10.61
CA VAL A 46 31.01 -12.03 10.05
C VAL A 46 30.13 -11.76 8.85
N PHE A 47 30.48 -12.37 7.73
CA PHE A 47 29.69 -12.36 6.51
C PHE A 47 29.12 -13.73 6.26
N LYS A 48 27.84 -13.81 5.89
CA LYS A 48 27.20 -15.09 5.55
C LYS A 48 26.23 -14.94 4.39
N GLU A 49 26.36 -15.82 3.40
CA GLU A 49 25.56 -15.83 2.18
C GLU A 49 25.05 -17.24 1.85
N TRP A 50 23.99 -17.31 1.05
CA TRP A 50 23.49 -18.56 0.47
C TRP A 50 23.65 -18.51 -1.05
N ALA A 51 24.54 -19.36 -1.58
CA ALA A 51 24.89 -19.41 -2.99
C ALA A 51 25.25 -20.85 -3.38
N PRO A 52 24.25 -21.75 -3.50
CA PRO A 52 24.49 -23.18 -3.65
C PRO A 52 25.20 -23.55 -4.95
N ALA A 53 24.96 -22.83 -6.05
CA ALA A 53 25.58 -23.11 -7.35
C ALA A 53 26.98 -22.49 -7.51
N ALA A 54 27.40 -21.60 -6.60
CA ALA A 54 28.70 -20.98 -6.64
C ALA A 54 29.83 -22.02 -6.43
N GLU A 55 30.90 -21.87 -7.21
CA GLU A 55 32.13 -22.66 -7.07
C GLU A 55 33.01 -22.07 -5.96
N ALA A 56 33.12 -20.75 -5.89
CA ALA A 56 33.77 -20.01 -4.82
C ALA A 56 33.13 -18.63 -4.62
N LEU A 57 33.17 -18.12 -3.39
CA LEU A 57 32.77 -16.75 -3.05
C LEU A 57 33.92 -15.98 -2.41
N PHE A 58 34.01 -14.69 -2.70
CA PHE A 58 34.95 -13.76 -2.09
C PHE A 58 34.26 -12.44 -1.76
N LEU A 59 34.81 -11.71 -0.78
CA LEU A 59 34.41 -10.34 -0.51
C LEU A 59 35.45 -9.37 -1.09
N THR A 60 34.97 -8.30 -1.73
CA THR A 60 35.81 -7.21 -2.23
C THR A 60 35.17 -5.86 -1.92
N GLY A 61 35.96 -4.79 -1.88
CA GLY A 61 35.45 -3.44 -1.68
C GLY A 61 36.54 -2.42 -1.41
N ASP A 62 36.14 -1.24 -0.93
CA ASP A 62 37.11 -0.17 -0.65
C ASP A 62 38.13 -0.58 0.43
N PHE A 63 37.70 -1.40 1.40
CA PHE A 63 38.51 -1.82 2.55
C PHE A 63 39.74 -2.66 2.19
N ASN A 64 39.74 -3.33 1.04
CA ASN A 64 40.84 -4.17 0.57
C ASN A 64 41.39 -3.72 -0.79
N GLY A 65 41.11 -2.48 -1.21
CA GLY A 65 41.57 -1.95 -2.49
C GLY A 65 40.98 -2.68 -3.70
N TRP A 66 39.78 -3.24 -3.57
CA TRP A 66 39.08 -4.01 -4.60
C TRP A 66 39.81 -5.29 -5.07
N ASP A 67 40.66 -5.88 -4.21
CA ASP A 67 41.24 -7.21 -4.46
C ASP A 67 40.14 -8.28 -4.40
N ASN A 68 39.92 -8.96 -5.53
CA ASN A 68 38.83 -9.92 -5.71
C ASN A 68 39.03 -11.28 -5.01
N PHE A 69 40.22 -11.56 -4.48
CA PHE A 69 40.60 -12.90 -4.00
C PHE A 69 41.12 -12.94 -2.57
N SER A 70 41.51 -11.79 -2.04
CA SER A 70 42.10 -11.67 -0.70
C SER A 70 41.22 -12.17 0.45
N HIS A 71 39.89 -12.16 0.32
CA HIS A 71 38.95 -12.54 1.39
C HIS A 71 37.97 -13.64 0.93
N PRO A 72 38.41 -14.90 0.82
CA PRO A 72 37.55 -16.02 0.42
C PRO A 72 36.58 -16.43 1.53
N TYR A 73 35.34 -16.73 1.16
CA TYR A 73 34.40 -17.39 2.07
C TYR A 73 34.71 -18.87 2.17
N THR A 74 34.44 -19.44 3.34
CA THR A 74 34.45 -20.88 3.58
C THR A 74 33.08 -21.47 3.25
N LYS A 75 33.04 -22.45 2.34
CA LYS A 75 31.83 -23.20 2.02
C LYS A 75 31.37 -24.00 3.24
N LYS A 76 30.08 -23.94 3.53
CA LYS A 76 29.40 -24.69 4.58
C LYS A 76 28.38 -25.64 3.95
N GLU A 77 27.73 -26.43 4.79
CA GLU A 77 26.64 -27.31 4.37
C GLU A 77 25.48 -26.51 3.75
N PHE A 78 24.65 -27.20 2.95
CA PHE A 78 23.45 -26.64 2.32
C PHE A 78 23.70 -25.42 1.40
N GLY A 79 24.91 -25.30 0.85
CA GLY A 79 25.26 -24.22 -0.08
C GLY A 79 25.44 -22.85 0.58
N LYS A 80 25.61 -22.83 1.91
CA LYS A 80 25.90 -21.62 2.69
C LYS A 80 27.39 -21.31 2.65
N TRP A 81 27.74 -20.04 2.84
CA TRP A 81 29.11 -19.55 2.81
C TRP A 81 29.33 -18.59 3.96
N GLU A 82 30.49 -18.64 4.60
CA GLU A 82 30.82 -17.79 5.75
C GLU A 82 32.24 -17.24 5.66
N LEU A 83 32.42 -15.98 6.01
CA LEU A 83 33.71 -15.30 6.09
C LEU A 83 33.80 -14.54 7.41
N HIS A 84 34.89 -14.72 8.15
CA HIS A 84 35.21 -13.94 9.34
C HIS A 84 36.40 -13.03 9.04
N ILE A 85 36.24 -11.73 9.28
CA ILE A 85 37.31 -10.74 9.15
C ILE A 85 37.63 -10.20 10.54
N PRO A 86 38.86 -10.37 11.06
CA PRO A 86 39.23 -9.84 12.37
C PRO A 86 39.20 -8.29 12.37
N PRO A 87 39.08 -7.67 13.56
CA PRO A 87 39.23 -6.22 13.66
C PRO A 87 40.66 -5.79 13.25
N LYS A 88 40.81 -4.51 12.91
CA LYS A 88 42.12 -3.89 12.68
C LYS A 88 42.96 -3.88 13.97
N GLU A 89 44.26 -3.61 13.84
CA GLU A 89 45.18 -3.52 15.00
C GLU A 89 44.73 -2.50 16.05
N ASP A 90 44.07 -1.41 15.61
CA ASP A 90 43.49 -0.38 16.47
C ASP A 90 42.14 -0.78 17.11
N LYS A 91 41.72 -2.05 16.95
CA LYS A 91 40.46 -2.64 17.41
C LYS A 91 39.20 -2.06 16.75
N THR A 92 39.33 -1.30 15.67
CA THR A 92 38.17 -0.87 14.88
C THR A 92 37.77 -1.93 13.85
N PRO A 93 36.51 -1.91 13.33
CA PRO A 93 36.09 -2.84 12.29
C PRO A 93 36.95 -2.75 11.02
N ALA A 94 37.19 -3.90 10.37
CA ALA A 94 37.95 -3.98 9.13
C ALA A 94 37.30 -3.20 7.97
N VAL A 95 35.97 -3.26 7.88
CA VAL A 95 35.18 -2.47 6.93
C VAL A 95 34.61 -1.25 7.65
N THR A 96 34.84 -0.06 7.10
CA THR A 96 34.35 1.18 7.69
C THR A 96 32.92 1.46 7.25
N HIS A 97 32.10 2.05 8.14
CA HIS A 97 30.78 2.55 7.79
C HIS A 97 30.83 3.40 6.52
N ASN A 98 29.82 3.24 5.67
CA ASN A 98 29.65 3.96 4.41
C ASN A 98 30.72 3.67 3.34
N SER A 99 31.47 2.57 3.48
CA SER A 99 32.36 2.06 2.43
C SER A 99 31.65 1.05 1.52
N LYS A 100 32.12 0.94 0.28
CA LYS A 100 31.53 0.06 -0.74
C LYS A 100 32.05 -1.36 -0.64
N LEU A 101 31.16 -2.31 -0.91
CA LEU A 101 31.42 -3.73 -0.92
C LEU A 101 30.79 -4.38 -2.17
N LYS A 102 31.31 -5.54 -2.57
CA LYS A 102 30.65 -6.50 -3.46
C LYS A 102 31.02 -7.93 -3.08
N VAL A 103 30.10 -8.85 -3.31
CA VAL A 103 30.36 -10.29 -3.32
C VAL A 103 30.86 -10.67 -4.72
N VAL A 104 32.01 -11.34 -4.78
CA VAL A 104 32.55 -11.91 -6.02
C VAL A 104 32.16 -13.37 -6.07
N VAL A 105 31.42 -13.75 -7.10
CA VAL A 105 30.93 -15.11 -7.31
C VAL A 105 31.69 -15.74 -8.46
N HIS A 106 32.33 -16.87 -8.20
CA HIS A 106 32.96 -17.69 -9.24
C HIS A 106 32.02 -18.83 -9.61
N THR A 107 31.68 -18.92 -10.90
CA THR A 107 30.82 -19.98 -11.42
C THR A 107 31.65 -21.19 -11.83
N ARG A 108 31.01 -22.36 -11.93
CA ARG A 108 31.64 -23.58 -12.48
C ARG A 108 32.12 -23.42 -13.92
N ALA A 109 31.52 -22.51 -14.67
CA ALA A 109 31.93 -22.18 -16.04
C ALA A 109 33.20 -21.30 -16.09
N GLY A 110 33.75 -20.91 -14.94
CA GLY A 110 34.94 -20.05 -14.84
C GLY A 110 34.64 -18.56 -14.97
N GLU A 111 33.37 -18.16 -14.92
CA GLU A 111 32.98 -16.75 -14.94
C GLU A 111 33.14 -16.12 -13.56
N ARG A 112 33.43 -14.81 -13.57
CA ARG A 112 33.51 -13.99 -12.37
C ARG A 112 32.40 -12.95 -12.39
N LEU A 113 31.50 -13.06 -11.44
CA LEU A 113 30.33 -12.20 -11.29
C LEU A 113 30.49 -11.30 -10.07
N TYR A 114 29.95 -10.10 -10.15
CA TYR A 114 29.92 -9.13 -9.06
C TYR A 114 28.49 -8.92 -8.62
N ARG A 115 28.22 -9.09 -7.32
CA ARG A 115 26.87 -9.07 -6.76
C ARG A 115 26.80 -8.22 -5.52
N ILE A 116 25.62 -7.63 -5.31
CA ILE A 116 25.21 -7.09 -4.02
C ILE A 116 24.72 -8.26 -3.15
N SER A 117 25.01 -8.23 -1.85
CA SER A 117 24.45 -9.21 -0.92
C SER A 117 22.92 -9.15 -0.95
N PRO A 118 22.20 -10.28 -1.03
CA PRO A 118 20.74 -10.33 -0.87
C PRO A 118 20.26 -9.67 0.42
N TRP A 119 21.13 -9.61 1.43
CA TRP A 119 20.88 -9.08 2.77
C TRP A 119 21.47 -7.67 2.98
N ALA A 120 21.82 -6.97 1.89
CA ALA A 120 22.33 -5.61 1.97
C ALA A 120 21.32 -4.67 2.65
N LYS A 121 21.78 -3.97 3.68
CA LYS A 121 20.97 -3.00 4.44
C LYS A 121 20.85 -1.64 3.76
N TYR A 122 21.79 -1.32 2.87
CA TYR A 122 21.83 -0.06 2.15
C TYR A 122 22.65 -0.21 0.88
N VAL A 123 22.18 0.40 -0.20
CA VAL A 123 22.86 0.46 -1.49
C VAL A 123 22.72 1.88 -2.01
N THR A 124 23.64 2.36 -2.83
CA THR A 124 23.56 3.73 -3.39
C THR A 124 23.96 3.74 -4.85
N ARG A 125 23.49 4.75 -5.59
CA ARG A 125 23.88 4.97 -6.98
C ARG A 125 24.52 6.35 -7.13
N HIS A 126 25.71 6.39 -7.71
CA HIS A 126 26.36 7.64 -8.12
C HIS A 126 25.66 8.21 -9.35
N GLU A 127 25.57 9.54 -9.49
CA GLU A 127 24.76 10.21 -10.54
C GLU A 127 25.05 9.75 -11.98
N LYS A 128 26.26 9.28 -12.27
CA LYS A 128 26.68 8.81 -13.59
C LYS A 128 26.73 7.28 -13.73
N SER A 129 26.44 6.56 -12.65
CA SER A 129 26.46 5.09 -12.65
C SER A 129 25.09 4.55 -13.06
N VAL A 130 25.11 3.47 -13.85
CA VAL A 130 23.91 2.68 -14.14
C VAL A 130 23.61 1.71 -13.00
N ILE A 131 24.66 1.22 -12.32
CA ILE A 131 24.61 0.13 -11.33
C ILE A 131 24.73 0.71 -9.92
N TYR A 132 24.00 0.12 -8.97
CA TYR A 132 24.13 0.44 -7.55
C TYR A 132 25.36 -0.23 -6.92
N ASP A 133 25.90 0.42 -5.89
CA ASP A 133 26.95 -0.11 -5.02
C ASP A 133 26.33 -0.56 -3.69
N TRP A 134 26.75 -1.72 -3.19
CA TRP A 134 26.44 -2.12 -1.82
C TRP A 134 27.27 -1.29 -0.85
N VAL A 135 26.59 -0.60 0.07
CA VAL A 135 27.21 0.27 1.07
C VAL A 135 27.09 -0.38 2.44
N HIS A 136 28.23 -0.54 3.13
CA HIS A 136 28.24 -1.07 4.48
C HIS A 136 27.59 -0.08 5.46
N TRP A 137 26.43 -0.43 6.00
CA TRP A 137 25.67 0.42 6.92
C TRP A 137 25.84 -0.03 8.38
N ASP A 138 26.83 0.54 9.06
CA ASP A 138 27.06 0.41 10.51
C ASP A 138 27.30 1.79 11.17
N PRO A 139 26.27 2.67 11.24
CA PRO A 139 26.47 4.05 11.69
C PRO A 139 27.00 4.10 13.12
N PRO A 140 27.98 4.96 13.45
CA PRO A 140 28.51 5.08 14.81
C PRO A 140 27.48 5.45 15.86
N GLN A 141 26.40 6.13 15.45
CA GLN A 141 25.27 6.53 16.27
C GLN A 141 23.99 6.07 15.55
N PRO A 142 23.50 4.85 15.82
CA PRO A 142 22.23 4.39 15.27
C PRO A 142 21.06 5.20 15.86
N TYR A 143 20.00 5.37 15.08
CA TYR A 143 18.78 6.01 15.53
C TYR A 143 18.12 5.17 16.64
N ILE A 144 17.67 5.85 17.69
CA ILE A 144 16.95 5.24 18.81
C ILE A 144 15.51 5.76 18.76
N HIS A 145 14.56 4.86 18.50
CA HIS A 145 13.13 5.17 18.52
C HIS A 145 12.72 5.72 19.90
N LYS A 146 11.98 6.83 19.88
CA LYS A 146 11.58 7.56 21.08
C LYS A 146 10.11 7.31 21.45
N HIS A 147 9.27 6.97 20.48
CA HIS A 147 7.84 6.82 20.66
C HIS A 147 7.40 5.35 20.54
N PRO A 148 6.42 4.91 21.34
CA PRO A 148 5.83 3.59 21.19
C PRO A 148 4.94 3.55 19.95
N ARG A 149 4.66 2.33 19.47
CA ARG A 149 3.64 2.10 18.44
C ARG A 149 2.28 2.63 18.93
N PRO A 150 1.50 3.32 18.09
CA PRO A 150 0.11 3.62 18.39
C PRO A 150 -0.71 2.34 18.57
N GLN A 151 -1.83 2.42 19.29
CA GLN A 151 -2.77 1.29 19.39
C GLN A 151 -3.43 1.02 18.03
N LYS A 152 -3.74 -0.26 17.76
CA LYS A 152 -4.49 -0.68 16.56
C LYS A 152 -5.79 0.13 16.45
N PRO A 153 -5.99 0.93 15.38
CA PRO A 153 -7.18 1.74 15.24
C PRO A 153 -8.44 0.87 15.10
N ARG A 154 -9.58 1.36 15.60
CA ARG A 154 -10.89 0.70 15.44
C ARG A 154 -11.25 0.48 13.95
N SER A 155 -10.93 1.45 13.11
CA SER A 155 -11.10 1.45 11.66
C SER A 155 -9.88 2.12 11.02
N LEU A 156 -9.50 1.67 9.83
CA LEU A 156 -8.37 2.22 9.10
C LEU A 156 -8.82 3.35 8.17
N ARG A 157 -8.16 4.50 8.31
CA ARG A 157 -8.21 5.62 7.37
C ARG A 157 -6.78 5.81 6.89
N ILE A 158 -6.50 5.22 5.73
CA ILE A 158 -5.17 5.03 5.16
C ILE A 158 -4.86 6.17 4.19
N TYR A 159 -3.72 6.81 4.38
CA TYR A 159 -3.16 7.77 3.43
C TYR A 159 -2.00 7.12 2.67
N GLU A 160 -2.27 6.66 1.46
CA GLU A 160 -1.29 6.01 0.59
C GLU A 160 -0.30 7.03 0.01
N SER A 161 0.98 6.77 0.20
CA SER A 161 2.05 7.75 0.06
C SER A 161 3.29 7.19 -0.62
N HIS A 162 3.91 8.03 -1.43
CA HIS A 162 5.23 7.80 -2.00
C HIS A 162 6.16 8.98 -1.69
N VAL A 163 7.25 8.70 -0.95
CA VAL A 163 8.14 9.75 -0.41
C VAL A 163 8.75 10.62 -1.51
N GLY A 164 9.27 10.01 -2.58
CA GLY A 164 10.01 10.71 -3.63
C GLY A 164 9.22 11.74 -4.44
N ILE A 165 7.88 11.71 -4.40
CA ILE A 165 7.02 12.66 -5.13
C ILE A 165 6.33 13.65 -4.19
N ALA A 166 6.65 13.58 -2.89
CA ALA A 166 5.94 14.29 -1.82
C ALA A 166 6.43 15.75 -1.63
N SER A 167 6.71 16.43 -2.73
CA SER A 167 7.06 17.85 -2.75
C SER A 167 6.53 18.52 -4.01
N PRO A 168 6.37 19.86 -4.04
CA PRO A 168 5.98 20.58 -5.24
C PRO A 168 7.14 20.75 -6.24
N GLU A 169 8.36 20.38 -5.86
CA GLU A 169 9.54 20.48 -6.71
C GLU A 169 9.64 19.29 -7.66
N GLY A 170 10.08 19.52 -8.91
CA GLY A 170 10.36 18.46 -9.87
C GLY A 170 11.69 17.77 -9.58
N LYS A 171 11.80 17.10 -8.43
CA LYS A 171 12.95 16.32 -7.99
C LYS A 171 12.50 15.22 -7.02
N VAL A 172 13.37 14.25 -6.76
CA VAL A 172 13.14 13.25 -5.70
C VAL A 172 13.13 13.94 -4.33
N ALA A 173 12.01 13.87 -3.63
CA ALA A 173 11.88 14.35 -2.26
C ALA A 173 12.43 13.35 -1.23
N SER A 174 12.88 13.86 -0.08
CA SER A 174 13.54 13.08 0.97
C SER A 174 12.59 12.58 2.07
N TYR A 175 13.02 11.58 2.86
CA TYR A 175 12.38 11.17 4.11
C TYR A 175 12.19 12.34 5.09
N SER A 176 13.20 13.19 5.26
CA SER A 176 13.11 14.38 6.15
C SER A 176 12.02 15.36 5.68
N ASN A 177 11.95 15.66 4.37
CA ASN A 177 10.85 16.45 3.80
C ASN A 177 9.47 15.84 4.11
N PHE A 178 9.30 14.53 3.90
CA PHE A 178 8.03 13.87 4.21
C PHE A 178 7.68 14.00 5.70
N THR A 179 8.66 13.78 6.56
CA THR A 179 8.55 13.87 8.02
C THR A 179 8.05 15.25 8.47
N HIS A 180 8.67 16.32 7.97
CA HIS A 180 8.38 17.67 8.45
C HIS A 180 7.23 18.37 7.73
N ASN A 181 6.99 18.05 6.46
CA ASN A 181 6.04 18.82 5.62
C ASN A 181 4.76 18.04 5.27
N VAL A 182 4.79 16.71 5.33
CA VAL A 182 3.67 15.86 4.87
C VAL A 182 2.97 15.19 6.04
N LEU A 183 3.69 14.62 7.01
CA LEU A 183 3.07 14.02 8.21
C LEU A 183 2.09 14.96 8.94
N PRO A 184 2.39 16.27 9.14
CA PRO A 184 1.43 17.18 9.77
C PRO A 184 0.14 17.35 8.98
N ARG A 185 0.21 17.28 7.63
CA ARG A 185 -0.96 17.38 6.76
C ARG A 185 -1.84 16.14 6.85
N ILE A 186 -1.22 14.96 6.84
CA ILE A 186 -1.91 13.67 7.02
C ILE A 186 -2.64 13.66 8.36
N LYS A 187 -1.98 14.16 9.42
CA LYS A 187 -2.60 14.30 10.74
C LYS A 187 -3.77 15.29 10.75
N ASP A 188 -3.62 16.46 10.13
CA ASP A 188 -4.71 17.45 10.07
C ASP A 188 -5.96 16.86 9.40
N LEU A 189 -5.76 16.20 8.25
CA LEU A 189 -6.79 15.50 7.47
C LEU A 189 -7.51 14.38 8.22
N GLY A 190 -7.02 13.94 9.37
CA GLY A 190 -7.69 12.94 10.22
C GLY A 190 -7.44 11.48 9.83
N TYR A 191 -6.49 11.23 8.92
CA TYR A 191 -5.99 9.88 8.66
C TYR A 191 -5.24 9.35 9.89
N ASN A 192 -5.34 8.04 10.13
CA ASN A 192 -4.72 7.37 11.27
C ASN A 192 -3.70 6.31 10.85
N CYS A 193 -3.56 6.08 9.55
CA CYS A 193 -2.67 5.09 8.97
C CYS A 193 -2.01 5.67 7.71
N ILE A 194 -0.74 5.35 7.49
CA ILE A 194 -0.02 5.63 6.23
C ILE A 194 0.30 4.30 5.56
N GLN A 195 -0.01 4.18 4.27
CA GLN A 195 0.56 3.11 3.44
C GLN A 195 1.77 3.69 2.71
N LEU A 196 2.97 3.20 3.01
CA LEU A 196 4.21 3.76 2.51
C LEU A 196 4.78 2.90 1.38
N MET A 197 4.62 3.41 0.16
CA MET A 197 5.03 2.75 -1.08
C MET A 197 6.52 2.96 -1.37
N ALA A 198 7.08 2.08 -2.21
CA ALA A 198 8.41 2.21 -2.81
C ALA A 198 9.58 2.34 -1.81
N ILE A 199 9.47 1.75 -0.63
CA ILE A 199 10.52 1.80 0.39
C ILE A 199 11.58 0.73 0.18
N MET A 200 11.19 -0.50 -0.17
CA MET A 200 12.14 -1.53 -0.58
C MET A 200 12.91 -1.03 -1.81
N GLU A 201 14.24 -1.15 -1.77
CA GLU A 201 15.06 -0.54 -2.80
C GLU A 201 14.80 -1.17 -4.18
N HIS A 202 14.68 -0.28 -5.17
CA HIS A 202 14.34 -0.60 -6.54
C HIS A 202 15.19 0.27 -7.47
N ALA A 203 15.91 -0.30 -8.44
CA ALA A 203 16.82 0.48 -9.28
C ALA A 203 16.11 1.36 -10.33
N TYR A 204 14.92 0.94 -10.78
CA TYR A 204 14.13 1.67 -11.75
C TYR A 204 13.05 2.52 -11.07
N TYR A 205 13.25 3.84 -11.00
CA TYR A 205 12.36 4.74 -10.25
C TYR A 205 10.92 4.77 -10.79
N ALA A 206 10.75 4.69 -12.12
CA ALA A 206 9.44 4.64 -12.75
C ALA A 206 8.72 3.28 -12.61
N SER A 207 9.32 2.29 -11.92
CA SER A 207 8.58 1.10 -11.48
C SER A 207 7.63 1.40 -10.31
N PHE A 208 7.69 2.61 -9.75
CA PHE A 208 6.91 3.02 -8.60
C PHE A 208 7.15 2.17 -7.33
N GLY A 209 8.28 1.48 -7.27
CA GLY A 209 8.65 0.59 -6.16
C GLY A 209 8.45 -0.90 -6.45
N TYR A 210 7.74 -1.27 -7.52
CA TYR A 210 7.40 -2.67 -7.79
C TYR A 210 8.59 -3.51 -8.29
N GLN A 211 9.62 -2.90 -8.89
CA GLN A 211 10.81 -3.62 -9.37
C GLN A 211 11.92 -3.67 -8.29
N VAL A 212 11.67 -4.41 -7.21
CA VAL A 212 12.60 -4.52 -6.07
C VAL A 212 13.89 -5.21 -6.49
N THR A 213 15.02 -4.62 -6.08
CA THR A 213 16.38 -5.14 -6.32
C THR A 213 17.08 -5.56 -5.03
N SER A 214 16.91 -4.81 -3.93
CA SER A 214 17.54 -5.10 -2.63
C SER A 214 16.49 -5.09 -1.51
N PHE A 215 16.02 -6.27 -1.13
CA PHE A 215 14.84 -6.46 -0.28
C PHE A 215 14.98 -5.93 1.15
N PHE A 216 16.21 -5.91 1.69
CA PHE A 216 16.49 -5.43 3.05
C PHE A 216 16.92 -3.96 3.10
N ALA A 217 17.09 -3.32 1.95
CA ALA A 217 17.55 -1.94 1.85
C ALA A 217 16.37 -0.97 1.78
N ALA A 218 16.38 0.03 2.66
CA ALA A 218 15.54 1.22 2.50
C ALA A 218 16.07 2.04 1.31
N SER A 219 15.16 2.50 0.44
CA SER A 219 15.55 3.16 -0.81
C SER A 219 16.38 4.41 -0.55
N SER A 220 17.62 4.36 -1.02
CA SER A 220 18.62 5.42 -0.87
C SER A 220 18.26 6.73 -1.57
N ARG A 221 17.29 6.69 -2.49
CA ARG A 221 16.79 7.88 -3.20
C ARG A 221 16.25 8.95 -2.25
N PHE A 222 15.66 8.53 -1.14
CA PHE A 222 14.97 9.44 -0.24
C PHE A 222 15.82 9.83 0.97
N GLY A 223 16.95 9.17 1.18
CA GLY A 223 17.83 9.39 2.31
C GLY A 223 18.35 8.07 2.89
N THR A 224 18.83 8.15 4.12
CA THR A 224 19.45 7.07 4.86
C THR A 224 18.43 6.22 5.62
N PRO A 225 18.79 4.98 6.01
CA PRO A 225 17.98 4.16 6.91
C PRO A 225 17.56 4.87 8.20
N GLU A 226 18.42 5.73 8.75
CA GLU A 226 18.13 6.44 10.00
C GLU A 226 17.05 7.53 9.81
N GLU A 227 17.01 8.19 8.66
CA GLU A 227 15.95 9.15 8.34
C GLU A 227 14.59 8.47 8.12
N LEU A 228 14.55 7.23 7.61
CA LEU A 228 13.32 6.44 7.57
C LEU A 228 12.85 6.03 8.97
N LYS A 229 13.76 5.64 9.86
CA LYS A 229 13.42 5.36 11.28
C LYS A 229 12.85 6.60 11.97
N GLU A 230 13.43 7.78 11.73
CA GLU A 230 12.90 9.05 12.23
C GLU A 230 11.50 9.33 11.69
N LEU A 231 11.26 9.14 10.38
CA LEU A 231 9.94 9.32 9.77
C LEU A 231 8.87 8.50 10.49
N ILE A 232 9.12 7.20 10.68
CA ILE A 232 8.18 6.28 11.32
C ILE A 232 7.98 6.66 12.79
N ASP A 233 9.05 6.99 13.51
CA ASP A 233 8.99 7.41 14.92
C ASP A 233 8.20 8.72 15.10
N VAL A 234 8.33 9.67 14.17
CA VAL A 234 7.54 10.90 14.18
C VAL A 234 6.08 10.63 13.81
N ALA A 235 5.80 9.74 12.87
CA ALA A 235 4.42 9.31 12.59
C ALA A 235 3.76 8.69 13.83
N HIS A 236 4.49 7.83 14.55
CA HIS A 236 4.06 7.25 15.82
C HIS A 236 3.81 8.32 16.90
N SER A 237 4.64 9.36 16.98
CA SER A 237 4.42 10.51 17.89
C SER A 237 3.11 11.26 17.60
N LEU A 238 2.64 11.21 16.35
CA LEU A 238 1.36 11.80 15.92
C LEU A 238 0.18 10.82 16.09
N GLY A 239 0.41 9.61 16.61
CA GLY A 239 -0.60 8.56 16.75
C GLY A 239 -1.04 7.98 15.42
N ILE A 240 -0.15 7.96 14.41
CA ILE A 240 -0.40 7.42 13.07
C ILE A 240 0.41 6.14 12.93
N ILE A 241 -0.25 5.03 12.59
CA ILE A 241 0.45 3.78 12.24
C ILE A 241 0.99 3.83 10.80
N VAL A 242 2.05 3.10 10.51
CA VAL A 242 2.69 3.08 9.19
C VAL A 242 2.78 1.64 8.69
N LEU A 243 2.18 1.36 7.54
CA LEU A 243 2.25 0.09 6.83
C LEU A 243 3.25 0.20 5.69
N LEU A 244 3.94 -0.90 5.39
CA LEU A 244 4.90 -1.00 4.28
C LEU A 244 4.28 -1.77 3.10
N ASP A 245 4.56 -1.34 1.87
CA ASP A 245 4.38 -2.17 0.68
C ASP A 245 5.45 -3.28 0.64
N ALA A 246 5.02 -4.53 0.83
CA ALA A 246 5.83 -5.72 0.76
C ALA A 246 5.66 -6.39 -0.61
N VAL A 247 6.60 -6.12 -1.51
CA VAL A 247 6.63 -6.71 -2.87
C VAL A 247 7.35 -8.05 -2.82
N HIS A 248 6.63 -9.09 -2.39
CA HIS A 248 7.14 -10.47 -2.35
C HIS A 248 6.60 -11.35 -3.49
N SER A 249 5.82 -10.78 -4.41
CA SER A 249 5.27 -11.49 -5.57
C SER A 249 6.29 -11.79 -6.65
N HIS A 250 7.30 -10.93 -6.81
CA HIS A 250 8.35 -11.04 -7.82
C HIS A 250 9.60 -10.24 -7.42
N ALA A 251 10.65 -10.34 -8.23
CA ALA A 251 11.85 -9.52 -8.12
C ALA A 251 12.28 -9.00 -9.50
N SER A 252 13.04 -7.90 -9.52
CA SER A 252 13.64 -7.37 -10.73
C SER A 252 14.57 -8.38 -11.42
N LYS A 253 14.63 -8.34 -12.76
CA LYS A 253 15.59 -9.12 -13.57
C LYS A 253 17.04 -8.63 -13.45
N ASN A 254 17.29 -7.50 -12.79
CA ASN A 254 18.63 -6.98 -12.56
C ASN A 254 19.54 -8.01 -11.88
N THR A 255 20.73 -8.24 -12.45
CA THR A 255 21.71 -9.22 -11.93
C THR A 255 22.89 -8.58 -11.22
N GLU A 256 23.34 -7.39 -11.62
CA GLU A 256 24.51 -6.74 -11.03
C GLU A 256 24.19 -6.07 -9.69
N ASP A 257 23.00 -5.47 -9.59
CA ASP A 257 22.49 -4.76 -8.41
C ASP A 257 21.16 -5.32 -7.88
N GLY A 258 20.69 -6.45 -8.42
CA GLY A 258 19.50 -7.16 -7.99
C GLY A 258 19.77 -8.59 -7.53
N LEU A 259 18.70 -9.29 -7.19
CA LEU A 259 18.73 -10.66 -6.66
C LEU A 259 18.89 -11.73 -7.77
N ASN A 260 18.60 -11.39 -9.02
CA ASN A 260 18.63 -12.33 -10.14
C ASN A 260 20.05 -12.85 -10.39
N GLN A 261 20.17 -14.16 -10.66
CA GLN A 261 21.44 -14.83 -10.91
C GLN A 261 22.52 -14.53 -9.87
N PHE A 262 22.14 -14.47 -8.58
CA PHE A 262 23.05 -14.19 -7.48
C PHE A 262 24.24 -15.16 -7.48
N ASP A 263 24.00 -16.47 -7.49
CA ASP A 263 25.05 -17.50 -7.49
C ASP A 263 25.50 -17.93 -8.91
N GLY A 264 25.05 -17.20 -9.94
CA GLY A 264 25.28 -17.51 -11.35
C GLY A 264 24.28 -18.50 -11.96
N SER A 265 23.34 -19.04 -11.19
CA SER A 265 22.24 -19.88 -11.69
C SER A 265 20.95 -19.07 -11.89
N ASP A 266 20.01 -19.58 -12.68
CA ASP A 266 18.68 -18.98 -12.87
C ASP A 266 17.68 -19.32 -11.74
N SER A 267 18.09 -20.17 -10.78
CA SER A 267 17.19 -20.90 -9.87
C SER A 267 17.54 -20.81 -8.39
N CYS A 268 18.46 -19.91 -8.01
CA CYS A 268 18.85 -19.68 -6.61
C CYS A 268 17.64 -19.30 -5.73
N PHE A 269 17.11 -18.08 -5.87
CA PHE A 269 15.91 -17.62 -5.16
C PHE A 269 14.61 -17.85 -5.94
N PHE A 270 14.73 -18.26 -7.21
CA PHE A 270 13.64 -18.26 -8.18
C PHE A 270 13.41 -19.66 -8.74
N HIS A 271 12.27 -19.88 -9.39
CA HIS A 271 12.13 -21.06 -10.23
C HIS A 271 13.05 -20.99 -11.47
N SER A 272 13.51 -22.14 -11.96
CA SER A 272 14.24 -22.24 -13.23
C SER A 272 13.31 -22.13 -14.43
N GLY A 273 13.82 -21.65 -15.56
CA GLY A 273 13.10 -21.61 -16.82
C GLY A 273 11.80 -20.78 -16.78
N PRO A 274 10.80 -21.08 -17.65
CA PRO A 274 9.61 -20.24 -17.81
C PRO A 274 8.77 -20.04 -16.53
N ARG A 275 8.73 -21.03 -15.61
CA ARG A 275 8.01 -20.89 -14.32
C ARG A 275 8.60 -19.76 -13.46
N GLY A 276 9.88 -19.46 -13.64
CA GLY A 276 10.57 -18.40 -12.90
C GLY A 276 10.48 -17.02 -13.53
N GLU A 277 9.65 -16.82 -14.55
CA GLU A 277 9.54 -15.53 -15.25
C GLU A 277 8.10 -15.05 -15.35
N HIS A 278 7.88 -13.80 -14.96
CA HIS A 278 6.60 -13.12 -15.14
C HIS A 278 6.63 -12.33 -16.45
N SER A 279 5.99 -12.85 -17.50
CA SER A 279 6.11 -12.31 -18.86
C SER A 279 5.61 -10.88 -19.03
N LEU A 280 4.50 -10.52 -18.37
CA LEU A 280 3.91 -9.18 -18.49
C LEU A 280 4.71 -8.10 -17.72
N TRP A 281 5.35 -8.48 -16.62
CA TRP A 281 6.11 -7.57 -15.77
C TRP A 281 7.63 -7.64 -16.03
N ASP A 282 8.05 -8.49 -16.96
CA ASP A 282 9.46 -8.78 -17.26
C ASP A 282 10.31 -9.02 -16.00
N SER A 283 9.83 -9.91 -15.12
CA SER A 283 10.36 -10.08 -13.75
C SER A 283 10.68 -11.54 -13.41
N LYS A 284 11.35 -11.79 -12.28
CA LYS A 284 11.63 -13.13 -11.74
C LYS A 284 10.62 -13.53 -10.67
N LEU A 285 10.25 -14.81 -10.63
CA LEU A 285 9.27 -15.37 -9.69
C LEU A 285 9.95 -16.30 -8.67
N PHE A 286 9.69 -16.04 -7.39
CA PHE A 286 10.27 -16.77 -6.27
C PHE A 286 9.91 -18.25 -6.30
N ASN A 287 10.83 -19.09 -5.83
CA ASN A 287 10.53 -20.48 -5.51
C ASN A 287 10.11 -20.58 -4.03
N TYR A 288 8.83 -20.41 -3.73
CA TYR A 288 8.32 -20.38 -2.35
C TYR A 288 8.47 -21.73 -1.61
N SER A 289 8.65 -22.84 -2.33
CA SER A 289 8.94 -24.16 -1.73
C SER A 289 10.36 -24.27 -1.15
N SER A 290 11.27 -23.37 -1.52
CA SER A 290 12.66 -23.41 -1.08
C SER A 290 12.82 -22.89 0.35
N TRP A 291 13.45 -23.70 1.22
CA TRP A 291 13.67 -23.38 2.63
C TRP A 291 14.39 -22.03 2.84
N GLU A 292 15.42 -21.75 2.04
CA GLU A 292 16.19 -20.50 2.17
C GLU A 292 15.46 -19.30 1.54
N VAL A 293 14.51 -19.53 0.62
CA VAL A 293 13.61 -18.48 0.13
C VAL A 293 12.57 -18.14 1.20
N LEU A 294 11.97 -19.13 1.86
CA LEU A 294 11.11 -18.89 3.03
C LEU A 294 11.88 -18.13 4.12
N ARG A 295 13.12 -18.54 4.41
CA ARG A 295 13.99 -17.84 5.37
C ARG A 295 14.18 -16.39 4.99
N PHE A 296 14.50 -16.13 3.72
CA PHE A 296 14.74 -14.80 3.19
C PHE A 296 13.50 -13.91 3.32
N LEU A 297 12.35 -14.34 2.80
CA LEU A 297 11.12 -13.54 2.76
C LEU A 297 10.52 -13.34 4.15
N LEU A 298 10.44 -14.39 4.98
CA LEU A 298 9.90 -14.27 6.34
C LEU A 298 10.83 -13.44 7.25
N SER A 299 12.16 -13.53 7.05
CA SER A 299 13.10 -12.65 7.73
C SER A 299 13.01 -11.21 7.24
N ASN A 300 12.62 -10.99 5.98
CA ASN A 300 12.41 -9.66 5.43
C ASN A 300 11.24 -8.95 6.12
N LEU A 301 10.11 -9.64 6.27
CA LEU A 301 8.96 -9.10 7.02
C LEU A 301 9.37 -8.72 8.45
N ARG A 302 10.10 -9.62 9.13
CA ARG A 302 10.57 -9.34 10.49
C ARG A 302 11.58 -8.20 10.57
N TRP A 303 12.45 -8.08 9.58
CA TRP A 303 13.41 -6.98 9.48
C TRP A 303 12.71 -5.63 9.48
N TRP A 304 11.67 -5.46 8.65
CA TRP A 304 10.91 -4.21 8.58
C TRP A 304 10.14 -3.90 9.87
N LEU A 305 9.65 -4.92 10.58
CA LEU A 305 8.99 -4.73 11.89
C LEU A 305 9.97 -4.40 13.04
N GLU A 306 11.13 -5.05 13.10
CA GLU A 306 12.09 -4.84 14.20
C GLU A 306 12.98 -3.61 13.99
N GLU A 307 13.56 -3.45 12.79
CA GLU A 307 14.56 -2.41 12.50
C GLU A 307 13.92 -1.03 12.31
N TYR A 308 12.83 -0.97 11.55
CA TYR A 308 12.20 0.29 11.15
C TYR A 308 10.90 0.59 11.91
N ARG A 309 10.36 -0.40 12.62
CA ARG A 309 9.12 -0.28 13.38
C ARG A 309 7.89 0.01 12.51
N PHE A 310 7.78 -0.54 11.30
CA PHE A 310 6.48 -0.60 10.60
C PHE A 310 5.44 -1.37 11.42
N ASP A 311 4.16 -1.01 11.30
CA ASP A 311 3.02 -1.58 12.06
C ASP A 311 2.29 -2.70 11.29
N GLY A 312 2.76 -3.00 10.08
CA GLY A 312 2.16 -4.00 9.22
C GLY A 312 2.52 -3.80 7.76
N PHE A 313 1.79 -4.47 6.88
CA PHE A 313 2.12 -4.59 5.47
C PHE A 313 0.91 -4.54 4.56
N ARG A 314 1.10 -4.01 3.35
CA ARG A 314 0.32 -4.42 2.18
C ARG A 314 1.17 -5.38 1.37
N PHE A 315 0.66 -6.56 1.06
CA PHE A 315 1.31 -7.51 0.16
C PHE A 315 0.81 -7.22 -1.26
N ASP A 316 1.74 -6.84 -2.14
CA ASP A 316 1.42 -6.41 -3.51
C ASP A 316 1.50 -7.57 -4.50
N GLY A 317 0.58 -7.58 -5.47
CA GLY A 317 0.49 -8.62 -6.49
C GLY A 317 0.11 -10.01 -5.95
N VAL A 318 -0.73 -10.09 -4.91
CA VAL A 318 -1.16 -11.39 -4.32
C VAL A 318 -1.88 -12.25 -5.35
N THR A 319 -2.67 -11.67 -6.26
CA THR A 319 -3.26 -12.45 -7.38
C THR A 319 -2.20 -13.11 -8.26
N SER A 320 -1.05 -12.46 -8.48
CA SER A 320 0.05 -13.05 -9.25
C SER A 320 0.69 -14.23 -8.52
N MET A 321 0.73 -14.17 -7.19
CA MET A 321 1.24 -15.25 -6.34
C MET A 321 0.28 -16.44 -6.30
N LEU A 322 -1.01 -16.20 -6.15
CA LEU A 322 -2.01 -17.25 -5.91
C LEU A 322 -2.22 -18.18 -7.11
N TYR A 323 -1.98 -17.71 -8.32
CA TYR A 323 -2.27 -18.47 -9.54
C TYR A 323 -1.06 -18.58 -10.45
N HIS A 324 -0.80 -19.76 -11.00
CA HIS A 324 0.26 -19.98 -11.98
C HIS A 324 0.07 -19.19 -13.29
N HIS A 325 -1.16 -18.78 -13.62
CA HIS A 325 -1.44 -17.86 -14.74
C HIS A 325 -1.41 -16.38 -14.33
N HIS A 326 -1.17 -16.09 -13.05
CA HIS A 326 -1.02 -14.75 -12.47
C HIS A 326 -2.22 -13.81 -12.65
N GLY A 327 -3.41 -14.37 -12.91
CA GLY A 327 -4.61 -13.60 -13.30
C GLY A 327 -4.55 -13.02 -14.73
N ILE A 328 -3.50 -13.27 -15.51
CA ILE A 328 -3.32 -12.71 -16.85
C ILE A 328 -4.28 -13.40 -17.83
N GLY A 329 -5.11 -12.61 -18.51
CA GLY A 329 -6.07 -13.12 -19.48
C GLY A 329 -7.17 -13.99 -18.87
N SER A 330 -7.32 -13.97 -17.55
CA SER A 330 -8.34 -14.72 -16.80
C SER A 330 -9.41 -13.77 -16.28
N GLY A 331 -10.68 -14.15 -16.44
CA GLY A 331 -11.79 -13.49 -15.75
C GLY A 331 -12.17 -14.27 -14.50
N PHE A 332 -12.66 -13.55 -13.48
CA PHE A 332 -13.20 -14.14 -12.26
C PHE A 332 -14.68 -13.80 -12.17
N SER A 333 -15.53 -14.78 -12.46
CA SER A 333 -16.99 -14.64 -12.45
C SER A 333 -17.59 -14.79 -11.05
N GLY A 334 -16.82 -15.39 -10.13
CA GLY A 334 -17.31 -15.78 -8.81
C GLY A 334 -17.64 -17.28 -8.71
N ASP A 335 -17.46 -18.06 -9.79
CA ASP A 335 -17.50 -19.52 -9.72
C ASP A 335 -16.29 -20.05 -8.93
N TYR A 336 -16.54 -20.87 -7.93
CA TYR A 336 -15.53 -21.35 -6.99
C TYR A 336 -14.48 -22.25 -7.67
N ALA A 337 -14.80 -22.85 -8.82
CA ALA A 337 -13.84 -23.62 -9.61
C ALA A 337 -12.67 -22.75 -10.16
N GLU A 338 -12.89 -21.45 -10.34
CA GLU A 338 -11.85 -20.50 -10.78
C GLU A 338 -10.81 -20.23 -9.69
N TYR A 339 -11.21 -20.34 -8.41
CA TYR A 339 -10.37 -20.06 -7.25
C TYR A 339 -9.72 -21.31 -6.64
N PHE A 340 -10.31 -22.48 -6.86
CA PHE A 340 -9.86 -23.74 -6.25
C PHE A 340 -9.68 -24.81 -7.33
N GLY A 341 -8.48 -24.89 -7.88
CA GLY A 341 -8.09 -25.88 -8.88
C GLY A 341 -6.59 -25.99 -9.05
N LEU A 342 -6.14 -26.75 -10.07
CA LEU A 342 -4.71 -26.98 -10.35
C LEU A 342 -3.94 -25.73 -10.76
N GLN A 343 -4.64 -24.63 -11.03
CA GLN A 343 -4.05 -23.34 -11.32
C GLN A 343 -3.52 -22.61 -10.08
N VAL A 344 -3.93 -23.03 -8.88
CA VAL A 344 -3.49 -22.39 -7.63
C VAL A 344 -2.06 -22.80 -7.31
N ASP A 345 -1.23 -21.83 -6.98
CA ASP A 345 0.13 -22.08 -6.50
C ASP A 345 0.11 -22.38 -4.99
N GLU A 346 0.10 -23.67 -4.65
CA GLU A 346 0.07 -24.13 -3.25
C GLU A 346 1.31 -23.68 -2.46
N ASP A 347 2.48 -23.56 -3.10
CA ASP A 347 3.72 -23.13 -2.44
C ASP A 347 3.60 -21.66 -2.00
N ALA A 348 3.08 -20.80 -2.88
CA ALA A 348 2.84 -19.40 -2.58
C ALA A 348 1.75 -19.22 -1.52
N LEU A 349 0.69 -20.03 -1.58
CA LEU A 349 -0.39 -20.04 -0.60
C LEU A 349 0.14 -20.37 0.80
N VAL A 350 0.93 -21.44 0.93
CA VAL A 350 1.54 -21.84 2.21
C VAL A 350 2.47 -20.73 2.74
N TYR A 351 3.27 -20.09 1.88
CA TYR A 351 4.09 -18.95 2.27
C TYR A 351 3.25 -17.80 2.85
N LEU A 352 2.12 -17.45 2.23
CA LEU A 352 1.23 -16.40 2.73
C LEU A 352 0.58 -16.78 4.08
N MET A 353 0.15 -18.04 4.25
CA MET A 353 -0.37 -18.54 5.54
C MET A 353 0.70 -18.44 6.64
N LEU A 354 1.93 -18.87 6.35
CA LEU A 354 3.06 -18.76 7.29
C LEU A 354 3.35 -17.31 7.64
N ALA A 355 3.41 -16.43 6.64
CA ALA A 355 3.67 -15.01 6.84
C ALA A 355 2.65 -14.40 7.80
N ASN A 356 1.35 -14.54 7.51
CA ASN A 356 0.30 -13.99 8.38
C ASN A 356 0.30 -14.65 9.76
N HIS A 357 0.36 -15.99 9.85
CA HIS A 357 0.39 -16.69 11.13
C HIS A 357 1.55 -16.22 12.02
N ILE A 358 2.77 -16.13 11.47
CA ILE A 358 3.96 -15.70 12.22
C ILE A 358 3.85 -14.24 12.63
N LEU A 359 3.41 -13.36 11.71
CA LEU A 359 3.25 -11.93 11.97
C LEU A 359 2.27 -11.69 13.12
N HIS A 360 1.06 -12.26 13.06
CA HIS A 360 0.05 -12.08 14.10
C HIS A 360 0.38 -12.80 15.41
N THR A 361 1.18 -13.88 15.37
CA THR A 361 1.62 -14.58 16.60
C THR A 361 2.71 -13.78 17.33
N LEU A 362 3.64 -13.16 16.60
CA LEU A 362 4.72 -12.36 17.21
C LEU A 362 4.31 -10.91 17.49
N TYR A 363 3.37 -10.38 16.71
CA TYR A 363 2.93 -8.99 16.74
C TYR A 363 1.40 -8.94 16.59
N GLU A 364 0.69 -9.10 17.71
CA GLU A 364 -0.79 -9.20 17.75
C GLU A 364 -1.51 -8.04 17.04
N ASP A 365 -0.99 -6.82 17.20
CA ASP A 365 -1.56 -5.61 16.59
C ASP A 365 -1.13 -5.39 15.13
N CYS A 366 -0.31 -6.27 14.55
CA CYS A 366 0.10 -6.19 13.15
C CYS A 366 -1.12 -6.20 12.22
N ILE A 367 -1.03 -5.44 11.13
CA ILE A 367 -2.07 -5.36 10.11
C ILE A 367 -1.51 -5.84 8.78
N THR A 368 -2.17 -6.81 8.15
CA THR A 368 -1.80 -7.25 6.80
C THR A 368 -2.94 -7.02 5.81
N ILE A 369 -2.62 -6.39 4.67
CA ILE A 369 -3.57 -6.08 3.60
C ILE A 369 -3.14 -6.82 2.34
N ALA A 370 -4.06 -7.51 1.68
CA ALA A 370 -3.81 -8.14 0.39
C ALA A 370 -4.26 -7.23 -0.77
N GLU A 371 -3.35 -6.92 -1.69
CA GLU A 371 -3.67 -6.44 -3.03
C GLU A 371 -4.00 -7.65 -3.92
N GLU A 372 -5.29 -7.97 -3.97
CA GLU A 372 -5.81 -9.17 -4.61
C GLU A 372 -7.08 -8.82 -5.39
N VAL A 373 -7.06 -8.97 -6.71
CA VAL A 373 -8.14 -8.54 -7.61
C VAL A 373 -9.13 -9.66 -7.93
N SER A 374 -8.74 -10.94 -7.79
CA SER A 374 -9.59 -12.07 -8.23
C SER A 374 -10.88 -12.20 -7.43
N GLY A 375 -10.83 -11.94 -6.11
CA GLY A 375 -11.95 -12.20 -5.23
C GLY A 375 -11.82 -13.48 -4.41
N MET A 376 -10.60 -14.02 -4.23
CA MET A 376 -10.39 -15.33 -3.60
C MET A 376 -11.12 -15.43 -2.25
N PRO A 377 -12.02 -16.43 -2.08
CA PRO A 377 -12.69 -16.68 -0.80
C PRO A 377 -11.72 -17.04 0.33
N ASN A 378 -12.05 -16.66 1.56
CA ASN A 378 -11.27 -16.94 2.78
C ASN A 378 -9.88 -16.28 2.81
N LEU A 379 -9.62 -15.33 1.93
CA LEU A 379 -8.36 -14.57 1.90
C LEU A 379 -8.14 -13.83 3.23
N CYS A 380 -9.21 -13.23 3.77
CA CYS A 380 -9.16 -12.44 5.00
C CYS A 380 -9.75 -13.15 6.23
N CYS A 381 -9.77 -14.49 6.20
CA CYS A 381 -10.15 -15.31 7.36
C CYS A 381 -8.88 -15.79 8.10
N PRO A 382 -8.95 -16.05 9.42
CA PRO A 382 -7.82 -16.58 10.18
C PRO A 382 -7.27 -17.88 9.59
N VAL A 383 -5.95 -18.10 9.71
CA VAL A 383 -5.28 -19.32 9.22
C VAL A 383 -5.83 -20.57 9.92
N GLN A 384 -6.14 -20.46 11.21
CA GLN A 384 -6.71 -21.55 12.01
C GLN A 384 -8.14 -21.95 11.57
N GLU A 385 -8.80 -21.12 10.76
CA GLU A 385 -10.12 -21.40 10.18
C GLU A 385 -10.02 -21.81 8.69
N GLY A 386 -8.82 -22.09 8.19
CA GLY A 386 -8.56 -22.45 6.78
C GLY A 386 -8.55 -21.25 5.84
N GLY A 387 -8.23 -20.05 6.35
CA GLY A 387 -8.01 -18.84 5.56
C GLY A 387 -6.53 -18.52 5.34
N LEU A 388 -6.24 -17.45 4.60
CA LEU A 388 -4.84 -17.02 4.38
C LEU A 388 -4.32 -16.07 5.47
N GLY A 389 -5.18 -15.61 6.38
CA GLY A 389 -4.81 -14.83 7.55
C GLY A 389 -4.65 -13.32 7.34
N PHE A 390 -5.03 -12.77 6.17
CA PHE A 390 -4.98 -11.32 5.98
C PHE A 390 -6.03 -10.60 6.83
N ASP A 391 -5.73 -9.41 7.34
CA ASP A 391 -6.73 -8.59 8.02
C ASP A 391 -7.72 -7.96 7.02
N TYR A 392 -7.22 -7.50 5.87
CA TYR A 392 -8.02 -6.80 4.86
C TYR A 392 -7.64 -7.19 3.44
N ARG A 393 -8.57 -6.98 2.50
CA ARG A 393 -8.29 -6.90 1.06
C ARG A 393 -8.63 -5.52 0.49
N LEU A 394 -8.02 -5.16 -0.63
CA LEU A 394 -8.42 -3.97 -1.38
C LEU A 394 -9.73 -4.19 -2.16
N ALA A 395 -10.65 -3.23 -2.12
CA ALA A 395 -11.90 -3.26 -2.88
C ALA A 395 -11.72 -2.70 -4.30
N MET A 396 -10.92 -3.40 -5.11
CA MET A 396 -10.40 -2.91 -6.39
C MET A 396 -11.47 -2.64 -7.47
N ALA A 397 -12.67 -3.23 -7.34
CA ALA A 397 -13.77 -2.98 -8.29
C ALA A 397 -14.44 -1.60 -8.14
N ILE A 398 -14.22 -0.90 -7.02
CA ILE A 398 -14.85 0.40 -6.75
C ILE A 398 -14.32 1.51 -7.67
N PRO A 399 -12.99 1.72 -7.82
CA PRO A 399 -12.46 2.68 -8.77
C PRO A 399 -12.93 2.45 -10.21
N ASP A 400 -12.90 1.19 -10.67
CA ASP A 400 -13.34 0.83 -12.02
C ASP A 400 -14.79 1.24 -12.27
N LYS A 401 -15.66 1.08 -11.26
CA LYS A 401 -17.06 1.54 -11.34
C LYS A 401 -17.15 3.05 -11.53
N TRP A 402 -16.36 3.83 -10.79
CA TRP A 402 -16.39 5.29 -10.94
C TRP A 402 -15.83 5.76 -12.29
N ILE A 403 -14.73 5.16 -12.75
CA ILE A 403 -14.18 5.45 -14.08
C ILE A 403 -15.20 5.10 -15.16
N GLN A 404 -15.81 3.91 -15.10
CA GLN A 404 -16.83 3.48 -16.05
C GLN A 404 -17.96 4.51 -16.11
N ILE A 405 -18.50 4.90 -14.96
CA ILE A 405 -19.61 5.85 -14.86
C ILE A 405 -19.24 7.22 -15.44
N LEU A 406 -18.06 7.75 -15.11
CA LEU A 406 -17.61 9.06 -15.56
C LEU A 406 -17.22 9.09 -17.05
N LYS A 407 -16.80 7.95 -17.60
CA LYS A 407 -16.34 7.83 -18.99
C LYS A 407 -17.46 7.50 -19.96
N GLU A 408 -18.39 6.63 -19.56
CA GLU A 408 -19.36 6.01 -20.48
C GLU A 408 -20.78 6.55 -20.35
N PHE A 409 -21.14 7.17 -19.23
CA PHE A 409 -22.53 7.56 -18.93
C PHE A 409 -22.66 9.04 -18.61
N LYS A 410 -23.77 9.63 -19.06
CA LYS A 410 -24.21 10.94 -18.57
C LYS A 410 -24.83 10.80 -17.18
N ASP A 411 -24.82 11.88 -16.40
CA ASP A 411 -25.33 11.90 -15.02
C ASP A 411 -26.77 11.38 -14.89
N GLU A 412 -27.64 11.71 -15.85
CA GLU A 412 -29.02 11.24 -15.89
C GLU A 412 -29.18 9.73 -16.10
N ASP A 413 -28.14 9.07 -16.64
CA ASP A 413 -28.11 7.64 -16.95
C ASP A 413 -27.43 6.81 -15.86
N TRP A 414 -26.93 7.45 -14.79
CA TRP A 414 -26.29 6.73 -13.69
C TRP A 414 -27.28 5.82 -12.96
N ASP A 415 -26.97 4.52 -12.92
CA ASP A 415 -27.78 3.53 -12.23
C ASP A 415 -27.42 3.48 -10.73
N MET A 416 -28.31 4.01 -9.90
CA MET A 416 -28.13 4.06 -8.45
C MET A 416 -28.05 2.67 -7.82
N GLY A 417 -28.80 1.72 -8.36
CA GLY A 417 -28.77 0.32 -7.93
C GLY A 417 -27.45 -0.36 -8.23
N ASN A 418 -26.87 -0.09 -9.40
CA ASN A 418 -25.58 -0.63 -9.80
C ASN A 418 -24.43 -0.05 -8.96
N ILE A 419 -24.43 1.26 -8.71
CA ILE A 419 -23.47 1.91 -7.80
C ILE A 419 -23.53 1.28 -6.41
N VAL A 420 -24.72 1.20 -5.82
CA VAL A 420 -24.92 0.60 -4.49
C VAL A 420 -24.49 -0.86 -4.48
N HIS A 421 -24.81 -1.62 -5.53
CA HIS A 421 -24.39 -3.01 -5.65
C HIS A 421 -22.86 -3.11 -5.60
N THR A 422 -22.11 -2.34 -6.40
CA THR A 422 -20.64 -2.36 -6.36
C THR A 422 -20.08 -1.98 -4.98
N MET A 423 -20.63 -0.99 -4.30
CA MET A 423 -20.15 -0.60 -2.95
C MET A 423 -20.37 -1.71 -1.90
N THR A 424 -21.42 -2.52 -2.06
CA THR A 424 -21.84 -3.51 -1.06
C THR A 424 -21.56 -4.96 -1.42
N ASN A 425 -21.22 -5.26 -2.67
CA ASN A 425 -20.98 -6.63 -3.14
C ASN A 425 -19.62 -7.15 -2.66
N ARG A 426 -19.58 -7.52 -1.39
CA ARG A 426 -18.40 -7.97 -0.66
C ARG A 426 -18.77 -9.17 0.21
N ARG A 427 -17.77 -9.99 0.55
CA ARG A 427 -17.99 -11.19 1.37
C ARG A 427 -18.23 -10.79 2.82
N TYR A 428 -19.32 -11.27 3.41
CA TYR A 428 -19.61 -11.00 4.81
C TYR A 428 -18.58 -11.69 5.71
N GLY A 429 -17.99 -10.95 6.66
CA GLY A 429 -16.95 -11.44 7.56
C GLY A 429 -15.52 -11.18 7.08
N GLU A 430 -15.31 -10.86 5.81
CA GLU A 430 -14.00 -10.45 5.28
C GLU A 430 -13.95 -8.93 5.13
N LYS A 431 -12.99 -8.27 5.77
CA LYS A 431 -12.90 -6.80 5.78
C LYS A 431 -12.26 -6.30 4.50
N CYS A 432 -12.79 -5.21 3.94
CA CYS A 432 -12.22 -4.55 2.76
C CYS A 432 -11.81 -3.10 3.03
N ILE A 433 -10.71 -2.68 2.42
CA ILE A 433 -10.33 -1.26 2.30
C ILE A 433 -10.95 -0.71 1.02
N ALA A 434 -11.83 0.28 1.16
CA ALA A 434 -12.46 0.96 0.04
C ALA A 434 -11.73 2.25 -0.32
N TYR A 435 -11.65 2.55 -1.60
CA TYR A 435 -11.05 3.77 -2.13
C TYR A 435 -11.73 4.11 -3.46
N ALA A 436 -11.84 5.41 -3.75
CA ALA A 436 -12.57 5.87 -4.93
C ALA A 436 -11.68 5.90 -6.19
N GLU A 437 -10.37 6.04 -5.99
CA GLU A 437 -9.31 6.03 -7.00
C GLU A 437 -7.98 5.65 -6.28
N SER A 438 -7.07 5.00 -7.00
CA SER A 438 -5.77 4.54 -6.54
C SER A 438 -4.62 5.35 -7.14
N HIS A 439 -3.40 4.95 -6.78
CA HIS A 439 -2.18 5.39 -7.42
C HIS A 439 -2.10 5.04 -8.93
N ASP A 440 -2.74 3.94 -9.38
CA ASP A 440 -2.76 3.56 -10.80
C ASP A 440 -3.52 4.57 -11.66
N GLN A 441 -4.71 5.00 -11.21
CA GLN A 441 -5.49 6.04 -11.91
C GLN A 441 -4.81 7.41 -11.88
N ALA A 442 -3.86 7.62 -10.95
CA ALA A 442 -3.07 8.83 -10.94
C ALA A 442 -1.94 8.81 -11.99
N LEU A 443 -1.55 7.65 -12.54
CA LEU A 443 -0.45 7.54 -13.50
C LEU A 443 -0.81 8.05 -14.91
N VAL A 444 0.21 8.37 -15.70
CA VAL A 444 0.08 8.74 -17.11
C VAL A 444 -0.63 7.63 -17.90
N GLY A 445 -1.66 8.03 -18.65
CA GLY A 445 -2.49 7.09 -19.42
C GLY A 445 -3.90 6.90 -18.84
N ASP A 446 -4.14 7.34 -17.60
CA ASP A 446 -5.47 7.50 -17.02
C ASP A 446 -5.70 8.94 -16.52
N LYS A 447 -6.83 9.20 -15.86
CA LYS A 447 -7.18 10.48 -15.25
C LYS A 447 -7.63 10.27 -13.81
N THR A 448 -7.24 11.18 -12.92
CA THR A 448 -7.81 11.29 -11.57
C THR A 448 -9.31 11.58 -11.64
N LEU A 449 -10.07 11.29 -10.57
CA LEU A 449 -11.49 11.63 -10.49
C LEU A 449 -11.72 13.12 -10.72
N ALA A 450 -10.86 13.96 -10.14
CA ALA A 450 -10.92 15.41 -10.34
C ALA A 450 -10.76 15.78 -11.82
N PHE A 451 -9.83 15.14 -12.54
CA PHE A 451 -9.59 15.43 -13.94
C PHE A 451 -10.64 14.80 -14.88
N TRP A 452 -11.25 13.67 -14.52
CA TRP A 452 -12.47 13.16 -15.19
C TRP A 452 -13.64 14.13 -15.06
N LEU A 453 -13.78 14.77 -13.91
CA LEU A 453 -14.92 15.64 -13.60
C LEU A 453 -14.79 17.06 -14.15
N MET A 454 -13.58 17.61 -14.17
CA MET A 454 -13.33 19.03 -14.46
C MET A 454 -12.40 19.26 -15.66
N ASP A 455 -11.58 18.27 -16.04
CA ASP A 455 -10.64 18.34 -17.16
C ASP A 455 -9.85 19.68 -17.18
N LYS A 456 -9.66 20.31 -18.34
CA LYS A 456 -8.89 21.54 -18.49
C LYS A 456 -9.48 22.77 -17.78
N GLU A 457 -10.74 22.74 -17.36
CA GLU A 457 -11.34 23.84 -16.57
C GLU A 457 -10.60 24.03 -15.25
N MET A 458 -9.97 22.96 -14.71
CA MET A 458 -9.17 23.03 -13.50
C MET A 458 -8.06 24.10 -13.57
N TYR A 459 -7.47 24.32 -14.76
CA TYR A 459 -6.35 25.25 -14.92
C TYR A 459 -6.73 26.72 -14.92
N THR A 460 -8.02 27.05 -15.15
CA THR A 460 -8.47 28.44 -15.34
C THR A 460 -9.59 28.83 -14.39
N SER A 461 -10.38 27.86 -13.91
CA SER A 461 -11.63 28.08 -13.18
C SER A 461 -11.57 27.68 -11.69
N MET A 462 -10.41 27.23 -11.19
CA MET A 462 -10.19 26.88 -9.77
C MET A 462 -9.89 28.08 -8.87
N SER A 463 -9.88 29.30 -9.38
CA SER A 463 -9.76 30.52 -8.57
C SER A 463 -11.05 30.78 -7.79
N ALA A 464 -10.92 31.08 -6.50
CA ALA A 464 -12.02 31.53 -5.64
C ALA A 464 -12.40 33.00 -5.90
N LEU A 465 -11.60 33.75 -6.67
CA LEU A 465 -11.82 35.17 -6.99
C LEU A 465 -12.80 35.38 -8.15
N ILE A 466 -13.12 34.33 -8.89
CA ILE A 466 -14.07 34.36 -10.00
C ILE A 466 -15.31 33.53 -9.65
N PRO A 467 -16.48 33.87 -10.22
CA PRO A 467 -17.67 33.04 -10.09
C PRO A 467 -17.40 31.60 -10.53
N MET A 468 -17.89 30.64 -9.75
CA MET A 468 -17.74 29.23 -10.05
C MET A 468 -18.62 28.88 -11.25
N ASN A 469 -18.02 28.35 -12.32
CA ASN A 469 -18.78 27.88 -13.47
C ASN A 469 -19.43 26.52 -13.19
N SER A 470 -20.33 26.10 -14.09
CA SER A 470 -21.11 24.89 -13.86
C SER A 470 -20.28 23.60 -13.87
N VAL A 471 -19.19 23.56 -14.62
CA VAL A 471 -18.30 22.39 -14.69
C VAL A 471 -17.52 22.22 -13.39
N ILE A 472 -16.92 23.29 -12.88
CA ILE A 472 -16.19 23.27 -11.60
C ILE A 472 -17.12 23.01 -10.43
N ASP A 473 -18.32 23.59 -10.43
CA ASP A 473 -19.29 23.28 -9.38
C ASP A 473 -19.65 21.79 -9.43
N ARG A 474 -20.14 21.27 -10.56
CA ARG A 474 -20.43 19.84 -10.71
C ARG A 474 -19.25 18.97 -10.24
N GLY A 475 -18.03 19.32 -10.65
CA GLY A 475 -16.84 18.55 -10.33
C GLY A 475 -16.47 18.56 -8.85
N ILE A 476 -16.46 19.71 -8.19
CA ILE A 476 -16.19 19.80 -6.74
C ILE A 476 -17.19 18.95 -5.95
N GLN A 477 -18.45 18.95 -6.37
CA GLN A 477 -19.52 18.33 -5.61
C GLN A 477 -19.55 16.82 -5.81
N LEU A 478 -19.46 16.36 -7.07
CA LEU A 478 -19.38 14.93 -7.35
C LEU A 478 -18.10 14.33 -6.76
N HIS A 479 -16.98 15.05 -6.75
CA HIS A 479 -15.75 14.59 -6.10
C HIS A 479 -15.97 14.30 -4.61
N LYS A 480 -16.61 15.23 -3.87
CA LYS A 480 -16.97 15.02 -2.46
C LYS A 480 -17.96 13.88 -2.27
N MET A 481 -19.00 13.81 -3.10
CA MET A 481 -20.07 12.81 -2.99
C MET A 481 -19.59 11.39 -3.29
N ILE A 482 -18.79 11.22 -4.34
CA ILE A 482 -18.16 9.95 -4.71
C ILE A 482 -17.30 9.45 -3.53
N ARG A 483 -16.42 10.31 -3.00
CA ARG A 483 -15.54 9.95 -1.89
C ARG A 483 -16.31 9.62 -0.63
N LEU A 484 -17.32 10.42 -0.25
CA LEU A 484 -18.15 10.14 0.91
C LEU A 484 -18.95 8.84 0.74
N LEU A 485 -19.53 8.57 -0.44
CA LEU A 485 -20.28 7.33 -0.68
C LEU A 485 -19.36 6.11 -0.57
N THR A 486 -18.18 6.15 -1.17
CA THR A 486 -17.18 5.08 -1.05
C THR A 486 -16.72 4.91 0.40
N HIS A 487 -16.44 5.99 1.12
CA HIS A 487 -16.01 5.96 2.51
C HIS A 487 -17.09 5.43 3.48
N SER A 488 -18.36 5.71 3.20
CA SER A 488 -19.47 5.33 4.11
C SER A 488 -20.10 3.98 3.77
N LEU A 489 -20.07 3.54 2.51
CA LEU A 489 -20.74 2.32 2.05
C LEU A 489 -19.79 1.23 1.54
N GLY A 490 -18.60 1.60 1.09
CA GLY A 490 -17.72 0.74 0.29
C GLY A 490 -16.87 -0.28 1.07
N GLY A 491 -16.66 -0.11 2.37
CA GLY A 491 -15.63 -0.87 3.10
C GLY A 491 -15.72 -0.85 4.63
N GLU A 492 -14.79 -1.56 5.25
CA GLU A 492 -14.46 -1.57 6.68
C GLU A 492 -13.20 -0.75 7.01
N GLY A 493 -12.53 -0.24 5.97
CA GLY A 493 -11.52 0.80 6.02
C GLY A 493 -11.61 1.69 4.78
N TYR A 494 -10.93 2.84 4.81
CA TYR A 494 -10.86 3.79 3.71
C TYR A 494 -9.39 4.06 3.34
N LEU A 495 -9.11 4.21 2.04
CA LEU A 495 -7.80 4.60 1.52
C LEU A 495 -7.92 5.80 0.58
N ASN A 496 -6.92 6.68 0.64
CA ASN A 496 -6.74 7.82 -0.26
C ASN A 496 -5.28 7.92 -0.69
N PHE A 497 -5.04 8.00 -2.00
CA PHE A 497 -3.70 8.27 -2.54
C PHE A 497 -3.36 9.76 -2.48
N MET A 498 -2.13 10.07 -2.08
CA MET A 498 -1.66 11.42 -1.81
C MET A 498 -1.97 12.41 -2.95
N GLY A 499 -2.62 13.54 -2.63
CA GLY A 499 -3.05 14.56 -3.57
C GLY A 499 -4.53 14.45 -3.99
N ASN A 500 -5.08 13.24 -4.03
CA ASN A 500 -6.47 13.04 -4.47
C ASN A 500 -7.46 13.62 -3.45
N GLU A 501 -7.05 13.83 -2.20
CA GLU A 501 -7.90 14.39 -1.17
C GLU A 501 -8.38 15.81 -1.46
N PHE A 502 -7.59 16.57 -2.22
CA PHE A 502 -7.94 17.92 -2.65
C PHE A 502 -8.21 18.02 -4.15
N GLY A 503 -8.33 16.89 -4.85
CA GLY A 503 -8.53 16.85 -6.30
C GLY A 503 -7.33 17.42 -7.06
N HIS A 504 -6.14 16.88 -6.80
CA HIS A 504 -4.91 17.27 -7.50
C HIS A 504 -5.11 17.23 -9.04
N PRO A 505 -4.71 18.28 -9.78
CA PRO A 505 -4.86 18.33 -11.24
C PRO A 505 -3.82 17.45 -11.95
N GLU A 506 -3.85 17.43 -13.28
CA GLU A 506 -2.86 16.71 -14.11
C GLU A 506 -2.84 15.19 -13.85
N TRP A 507 -1.66 14.58 -13.93
CA TRP A 507 -1.38 13.18 -13.69
C TRP A 507 0.04 13.04 -13.10
N LEU A 508 0.38 11.85 -12.65
CA LEU A 508 1.69 11.43 -12.18
C LEU A 508 2.43 10.74 -13.32
N ASP A 509 3.65 11.19 -13.62
CA ASP A 509 4.53 10.51 -14.58
C ASP A 509 5.95 10.55 -14.04
N PHE A 510 6.60 9.40 -14.02
CA PHE A 510 7.96 9.26 -13.53
C PHE A 510 8.98 9.51 -14.66
N PRO A 511 10.21 9.93 -14.32
CA PRO A 511 11.30 10.05 -15.29
C PRO A 511 11.53 8.75 -16.04
N ARG A 512 11.44 8.83 -17.38
CA ARG A 512 11.69 7.72 -18.30
C ARG A 512 12.07 8.25 -19.67
N VAL A 513 12.59 7.37 -20.53
CA VAL A 513 13.00 7.72 -21.91
C VAL A 513 11.87 8.41 -22.67
N GLY A 514 10.62 7.94 -22.49
CA GLY A 514 9.45 8.50 -23.18
C GLY A 514 9.06 9.92 -22.80
N ASN A 515 9.61 10.49 -21.73
CA ASN A 515 9.39 11.89 -21.32
C ASN A 515 10.70 12.66 -21.09
N ASN A 516 11.81 12.18 -21.65
CA ASN A 516 13.15 12.75 -21.52
C ASN A 516 13.63 12.87 -20.06
N GLU A 517 13.38 11.83 -19.25
CA GLU A 517 13.76 11.79 -17.82
C GLU A 517 13.18 12.97 -17.02
N SER A 518 11.98 13.41 -17.37
CA SER A 518 11.34 14.56 -16.75
C SER A 518 10.80 14.22 -15.36
N TYR A 519 11.14 15.06 -14.39
CA TYR A 519 10.56 15.05 -13.05
C TYR A 519 9.36 16.00 -12.92
N HIS A 520 8.92 16.64 -14.01
CA HIS A 520 7.89 17.67 -13.96
C HIS A 520 6.56 17.16 -13.39
N TYR A 521 6.18 15.92 -13.68
CA TYR A 521 4.95 15.31 -13.16
C TYR A 521 5.20 14.37 -11.96
N ALA A 522 6.46 14.10 -11.61
CA ALA A 522 6.86 13.27 -10.48
C ALA A 522 6.88 14.07 -9.17
N ARG A 523 5.76 14.77 -8.87
CA ARG A 523 5.65 15.74 -7.76
C ARG A 523 4.21 15.86 -7.26
N ARG A 524 4.03 16.50 -6.11
CA ARG A 524 2.72 16.88 -5.56
C ARG A 524 2.65 18.36 -5.26
N GLN A 525 1.67 19.01 -5.90
CA GLN A 525 1.46 20.45 -5.85
C GLN A 525 0.71 20.89 -4.58
N PHE A 526 1.24 20.55 -3.39
CA PHE A 526 0.61 20.91 -2.10
C PHE A 526 0.41 22.43 -1.92
N ASN A 527 1.21 23.24 -2.64
CA ASN A 527 1.04 24.69 -2.72
C ASN A 527 -0.33 25.12 -3.27
N LEU A 528 -1.04 24.27 -4.02
CA LEU A 528 -2.40 24.54 -4.49
C LEU A 528 -3.42 24.61 -3.35
N VAL A 529 -3.20 23.82 -2.29
CA VAL A 529 -4.04 23.80 -1.09
C VAL A 529 -3.68 24.93 -0.15
N ASP A 530 -2.39 25.26 -0.05
CA ASP A 530 -1.89 26.32 0.83
C ASP A 530 -2.27 27.73 0.35
N THR A 531 -2.74 27.86 -0.89
CA THR A 531 -3.17 29.14 -1.47
C THR A 531 -4.66 29.35 -1.21
N ASP A 532 -4.99 30.26 -0.30
CA ASP A 532 -6.35 30.65 0.12
C ASP A 532 -7.25 31.18 -1.01
N ARG A 533 -6.67 31.55 -2.16
CA ARG A 533 -7.38 32.02 -3.35
C ARG A 533 -7.78 30.91 -4.33
N LEU A 534 -7.46 29.65 -4.04
CA LEU A 534 -7.84 28.51 -4.88
C LEU A 534 -8.87 27.61 -4.21
N ARG A 535 -9.66 26.92 -5.03
CA ARG A 535 -10.77 26.07 -4.58
C ARG A 535 -10.33 24.69 -4.08
N TYR A 536 -9.08 24.28 -4.27
CA TYR A 536 -8.55 22.99 -3.78
C TYR A 536 -8.67 22.84 -2.25
N TRP A 537 -8.51 23.93 -1.51
CA TRP A 537 -8.73 23.95 -0.05
C TRP A 537 -10.15 23.51 0.35
N GLN A 538 -11.16 23.73 -0.51
CA GLN A 538 -12.55 23.35 -0.22
C GLN A 538 -12.73 21.83 -0.24
N LEU A 539 -12.05 21.14 -1.16
CA LEU A 539 -11.99 19.68 -1.21
C LEU A 539 -11.19 19.11 -0.04
N TYR A 540 -10.03 19.71 0.26
CA TYR A 540 -9.21 19.37 1.43
C TYR A 540 -9.99 19.47 2.75
N ALA A 541 -10.73 20.56 2.95
CA ALA A 541 -11.55 20.78 4.14
C ALA A 541 -12.66 19.74 4.28
N PHE A 542 -13.30 19.36 3.16
CA PHE A 542 -14.32 18.31 3.18
C PHE A 542 -13.72 16.95 3.53
N ASP A 543 -12.56 16.61 2.97
CA ASP A 543 -11.87 15.35 3.30
C ASP A 543 -11.53 15.24 4.78
N ARG A 544 -10.96 16.32 5.32
CA ARG A 544 -10.64 16.45 6.73
C ARG A 544 -11.86 16.19 7.61
N ASP A 545 -12.95 16.87 7.31
CA ASP A 545 -14.15 16.82 8.14
C ASP A 545 -14.92 15.52 7.91
N MET A 546 -14.80 14.86 6.74
CA MET A 546 -15.26 13.49 6.49
C MET A 546 -14.55 12.49 7.42
N ASN A 547 -13.22 12.49 7.45
CA ASN A 547 -12.43 11.61 8.30
C ASN A 547 -12.68 11.85 9.80
N ARG A 548 -12.76 13.11 10.24
CA ARG A 548 -13.07 13.47 11.63
C ARG A 548 -14.48 13.05 12.03
N THR A 549 -15.42 13.11 11.10
CA THR A 549 -16.79 12.64 11.33
C THR A 549 -16.80 11.11 11.44
N GLU A 550 -16.02 10.39 10.63
CA GLU A 550 -15.89 8.94 10.80
C GLU A 550 -15.22 8.58 12.12
N ASP A 551 -14.19 9.28 12.55
CA ASP A 551 -13.53 9.03 13.84
C ASP A 551 -14.53 9.11 15.00
N LYS A 552 -15.42 10.11 14.96
CA LYS A 552 -16.46 10.33 15.96
C LYS A 552 -17.58 9.27 15.94
N TYR A 553 -18.06 8.87 14.77
CA TYR A 553 -19.24 8.00 14.64
C TYR A 553 -18.91 6.52 14.37
N GLY A 554 -17.79 6.24 13.71
CA GLY A 554 -17.23 4.90 13.54
C GLY A 554 -17.92 4.02 12.52
N TRP A 555 -18.38 4.58 11.40
CA TRP A 555 -19.13 3.78 10.43
C TRP A 555 -18.30 2.75 9.68
N LEU A 556 -16.98 2.92 9.54
CA LEU A 556 -16.15 1.90 8.89
C LEU A 556 -16.08 0.63 9.74
N ALA A 557 -16.03 0.76 11.07
CA ALA A 557 -16.02 -0.39 11.98
C ALA A 557 -17.42 -0.95 12.30
N ALA A 558 -18.47 -0.31 11.79
CA ALA A 558 -19.84 -0.75 12.04
C ALA A 558 -20.28 -1.85 11.08
N PRO A 559 -21.32 -2.63 11.45
CA PRO A 559 -21.93 -3.59 10.53
C PRO A 559 -22.34 -2.98 9.18
N PRO A 560 -22.56 -3.81 8.16
CA PRO A 560 -23.02 -3.36 6.84
C PRO A 560 -24.23 -2.43 6.94
N ALA A 561 -24.27 -1.43 6.06
CA ALA A 561 -25.32 -0.43 6.05
C ALA A 561 -26.70 -1.01 5.71
N ASN A 562 -27.75 -0.43 6.28
CA ASN A 562 -29.12 -0.72 5.90
C ASN A 562 -29.59 0.27 4.81
N ILE A 563 -29.70 -0.18 3.57
CA ILE A 563 -30.05 0.66 2.42
C ILE A 563 -31.57 0.71 2.27
N SER A 564 -32.16 1.88 2.49
CA SER A 564 -33.60 2.09 2.38
C SER A 564 -34.05 2.65 1.02
N VAL A 565 -33.17 3.40 0.33
CA VAL A 565 -33.48 4.02 -0.97
C VAL A 565 -32.29 3.92 -1.93
N LYS A 566 -32.59 3.54 -3.18
CA LYS A 566 -31.70 3.59 -4.35
C LYS A 566 -32.54 3.94 -5.59
N HIS A 567 -33.06 5.16 -5.61
CA HIS A 567 -34.14 5.58 -6.50
C HIS A 567 -33.61 6.04 -7.86
N GLN A 568 -34.01 5.38 -8.95
CA GLN A 568 -33.48 5.65 -10.29
C GLN A 568 -33.95 6.97 -10.90
N GLY A 569 -35.23 7.34 -10.70
CA GLY A 569 -35.77 8.61 -11.19
C GLY A 569 -35.16 9.79 -10.45
N ASP A 570 -35.42 9.85 -9.14
CA ASP A 570 -34.90 10.89 -8.26
C ASP A 570 -33.38 10.94 -8.12
N LYS A 571 -32.65 9.88 -8.51
CA LYS A 571 -31.19 9.71 -8.31
C LYS A 571 -30.77 9.87 -6.84
N VAL A 572 -31.59 9.36 -5.92
CA VAL A 572 -31.37 9.46 -4.48
C VAL A 572 -30.93 8.12 -3.90
N ILE A 573 -29.87 8.14 -3.08
CA ILE A 573 -29.41 7.00 -2.28
C ILE A 573 -29.56 7.36 -0.80
N VAL A 574 -30.18 6.48 -0.02
CA VAL A 574 -30.32 6.61 1.44
C VAL A 574 -29.96 5.30 2.11
N PHE A 575 -29.14 5.38 3.15
CA PHE A 575 -28.85 4.26 4.03
C PHE A 575 -28.49 4.70 5.45
N GLU A 576 -28.55 3.76 6.38
CA GLU A 576 -28.14 3.93 7.78
C GLU A 576 -26.88 3.12 8.07
N ARG A 577 -25.87 3.72 8.70
CA ARG A 577 -24.66 3.04 9.19
C ARG A 577 -24.13 3.72 10.45
N ALA A 578 -23.77 2.96 11.48
CA ALA A 578 -23.32 3.46 12.79
C ALA A 578 -24.22 4.54 13.43
N ASN A 579 -25.55 4.38 13.36
CA ASN A 579 -26.53 5.35 13.84
C ASN A 579 -26.49 6.72 13.12
N VAL A 580 -25.85 6.79 11.95
CA VAL A 580 -25.86 7.94 11.05
C VAL A 580 -26.71 7.59 9.84
N ILE A 581 -27.53 8.55 9.40
CA ILE A 581 -28.30 8.45 8.15
C ILE A 581 -27.53 9.21 7.08
N PHE A 582 -27.25 8.54 5.98
CA PHE A 582 -26.61 9.12 4.81
C PHE A 582 -27.65 9.35 3.73
N ILE A 583 -27.61 10.52 3.12
CA ILE A 583 -28.53 10.89 2.05
C ILE A 583 -27.72 11.56 0.93
N PHE A 584 -27.77 10.97 -0.26
CA PHE A 584 -27.09 11.46 -1.44
C PHE A 584 -28.11 11.80 -2.53
N ASN A 585 -27.99 12.99 -3.12
CA ASN A 585 -28.75 13.41 -4.29
C ASN A 585 -27.83 13.52 -5.51
N PHE A 586 -27.77 12.49 -6.34
CA PHE A 586 -26.99 12.47 -7.58
C PHE A 586 -27.77 13.05 -8.78
N HIS A 587 -28.99 13.58 -8.59
CA HIS A 587 -29.77 14.08 -9.71
C HIS A 587 -29.11 15.31 -10.33
N PRO A 588 -28.87 15.39 -11.65
CA PRO A 588 -28.12 16.50 -12.26
C PRO A 588 -28.87 17.83 -12.36
N THR A 589 -30.03 18.02 -11.72
CA THR A 589 -30.81 19.27 -11.82
C THR A 589 -31.83 19.44 -10.69
N ASN A 590 -32.50 18.35 -10.29
CA ASN A 590 -33.62 18.43 -9.35
C ASN A 590 -33.18 18.53 -7.89
N SER A 591 -33.89 19.40 -7.17
CA SER A 591 -33.82 19.53 -5.71
C SER A 591 -35.18 19.18 -5.09
N TYR A 592 -35.19 18.53 -3.93
CA TYR A 592 -36.40 18.02 -3.27
C TYR A 592 -36.65 18.73 -1.95
N SER A 593 -37.67 19.59 -1.88
CA SER A 593 -37.98 20.40 -0.70
C SER A 593 -38.62 19.63 0.47
N SER A 594 -39.21 18.46 0.21
CA SER A 594 -39.86 17.62 1.23
C SER A 594 -39.68 16.14 0.89
N TYR A 595 -38.43 15.68 0.90
CA TYR A 595 -38.12 14.28 0.60
C TYR A 595 -38.36 13.42 1.85
N ARG A 596 -39.21 12.40 1.74
CA ARG A 596 -39.45 11.47 2.85
C ARG A 596 -38.36 10.41 2.89
N VAL A 597 -37.74 10.27 4.05
CA VAL A 597 -36.63 9.36 4.31
C VAL A 597 -37.08 8.33 5.33
N ALA A 598 -36.82 7.05 5.03
CA ALA A 598 -37.10 5.94 5.93
C ALA A 598 -36.02 5.89 7.03
N VAL A 599 -36.44 5.69 8.28
CA VAL A 599 -35.56 5.76 9.46
C VAL A 599 -35.87 4.59 10.41
N GLY A 600 -34.83 3.92 10.89
CA GLY A 600 -34.99 2.85 11.87
C GLY A 600 -35.37 3.40 13.25
N PRO A 601 -34.44 4.05 13.98
CA PRO A 601 -34.72 4.57 15.33
C PRO A 601 -35.60 5.83 15.31
N PRO A 602 -36.65 5.93 16.15
CA PRO A 602 -37.38 7.18 16.30
C PRO A 602 -36.53 8.20 17.06
N GLY A 603 -36.74 9.48 16.79
CA GLY A 603 -36.17 10.57 17.58
C GLY A 603 -35.95 11.83 16.77
N LYS A 604 -34.84 12.49 17.11
CA LYS A 604 -34.47 13.80 16.62
C LYS A 604 -33.10 13.74 15.97
N TYR A 605 -33.05 14.11 14.70
CA TYR A 605 -31.86 14.11 13.87
C TYR A 605 -31.36 15.54 13.62
N LYS A 606 -30.05 15.68 13.45
CA LYS A 606 -29.36 16.92 13.10
C LYS A 606 -28.31 16.64 12.04
N ILE A 607 -28.07 17.62 11.16
CA ILE A 607 -26.98 17.58 10.19
C ILE A 607 -25.64 17.50 10.95
N LYS A 608 -24.77 16.58 10.53
CA LYS A 608 -23.43 16.37 11.10
C LYS A 608 -22.32 16.60 10.09
N LEU A 609 -22.57 16.31 8.84
CA LEU A 609 -21.74 16.66 7.70
C LEU A 609 -22.68 17.03 6.56
N ASP A 610 -22.34 18.11 5.85
CA ASP A 610 -23.12 18.65 4.75
C ASP A 610 -22.15 19.11 3.67
N SER A 611 -22.15 18.41 2.53
CA SER A 611 -21.28 18.75 1.41
C SER A 611 -21.63 20.09 0.76
N ASP A 612 -22.86 20.62 0.97
CA ASP A 612 -23.29 21.92 0.45
C ASP A 612 -22.80 23.10 1.30
N GLY A 613 -22.06 22.86 2.39
CA GLY A 613 -21.43 23.93 3.18
C GLY A 613 -20.51 24.82 2.34
N ILE A 614 -20.56 26.14 2.55
CA ILE A 614 -19.77 27.14 1.80
C ILE A 614 -18.26 26.86 1.94
N GLN A 615 -17.83 26.41 3.11
CA GLN A 615 -16.43 26.05 3.37
C GLN A 615 -15.93 24.88 2.50
N TYR A 616 -16.85 24.05 2.00
CA TYR A 616 -16.55 22.95 1.09
C TYR A 616 -16.85 23.32 -0.37
N GLY A 617 -17.09 24.59 -0.68
CA GLY A 617 -17.44 25.05 -2.02
C GLY A 617 -18.87 24.75 -2.44
N GLY A 618 -19.77 24.44 -1.50
CA GLY A 618 -21.21 24.38 -1.77
C GLY A 618 -21.91 25.73 -1.67
N HIS A 619 -23.24 25.72 -1.76
CA HIS A 619 -24.07 26.94 -1.82
C HIS A 619 -24.69 27.37 -0.48
N GLY A 620 -24.44 26.62 0.60
CA GLY A 620 -24.87 26.97 1.96
C GLY A 620 -26.38 27.01 2.15
N ARG A 621 -27.12 26.10 1.52
CA ARG A 621 -28.59 26.22 1.43
C ARG A 621 -29.35 25.57 2.60
N LEU A 622 -28.65 24.82 3.44
CA LEU A 622 -29.20 24.13 4.60
C LEU A 622 -28.95 24.91 5.89
N ASP A 623 -29.97 25.06 6.72
CA ASP A 623 -29.82 25.59 8.08
C ASP A 623 -29.48 24.46 9.05
N HIS A 624 -28.25 24.46 9.56
CA HIS A 624 -27.73 23.43 10.47
C HIS A 624 -28.38 23.46 11.86
N ASN A 625 -29.19 24.48 12.18
CA ASN A 625 -30.01 24.50 13.39
C ASN A 625 -31.32 23.70 13.24
N THR A 626 -31.68 23.31 12.03
CA THR A 626 -32.90 22.54 11.75
C THR A 626 -32.87 21.21 12.50
N GLU A 627 -33.95 20.91 13.20
CA GLU A 627 -34.18 19.62 13.85
C GLU A 627 -35.14 18.79 12.99
N PHE A 628 -34.72 17.58 12.63
CA PHE A 628 -35.54 16.65 11.84
C PHE A 628 -36.18 15.64 12.77
N PHE A 629 -37.52 15.60 12.80
CA PHE A 629 -38.28 14.73 13.69
C PHE A 629 -38.83 13.55 12.93
N THR A 630 -38.71 12.35 13.50
CA THR A 630 -39.33 11.14 12.95
C THR A 630 -40.80 11.06 13.33
N GLU A 631 -41.61 10.58 12.40
CA GLU A 631 -43.00 10.17 12.59
C GLU A 631 -43.07 8.63 12.63
N PRO A 632 -43.93 8.04 13.47
CA PRO A 632 -44.17 6.59 13.51
C PRO A 632 -45.02 6.16 12.29
N MET A 633 -44.44 6.31 11.11
CA MET A 633 -45.04 6.02 9.82
C MET A 633 -44.10 5.09 9.06
N GLU A 634 -44.56 3.87 8.85
CA GLU A 634 -43.83 2.86 8.10
C GLU A 634 -43.56 3.34 6.66
N PHE A 635 -42.30 3.28 6.25
CA PHE A 635 -41.88 3.70 4.92
C PHE A 635 -40.67 2.87 4.48
N LYS A 636 -40.73 2.28 3.28
CA LYS A 636 -39.65 1.46 2.69
C LYS A 636 -39.10 0.39 3.67
N ASN A 637 -40.01 -0.31 4.36
CA ASN A 637 -39.73 -1.38 5.33
C ASN A 637 -39.00 -0.94 6.63
N LEU A 638 -39.01 0.36 6.95
CA LEU A 638 -38.57 0.87 8.25
C LEU A 638 -39.76 1.43 9.05
N PRO A 639 -39.75 1.30 10.38
CA PRO A 639 -40.90 1.63 11.24
C PRO A 639 -41.19 3.13 11.34
N ASN A 640 -40.20 3.98 11.06
CA ASN A 640 -40.34 5.43 11.15
C ASN A 640 -39.94 6.09 9.83
N SER A 641 -40.37 7.34 9.65
CA SER A 641 -39.88 8.19 8.56
C SER A 641 -39.79 9.64 9.00
N MET A 642 -38.94 10.42 8.32
CA MET A 642 -38.86 11.87 8.53
C MET A 642 -38.88 12.60 7.19
N LEU A 643 -39.34 13.84 7.21
CA LEU A 643 -39.18 14.74 6.07
C LEU A 643 -37.86 15.47 6.20
N VAL A 644 -37.02 15.34 5.18
CA VAL A 644 -35.80 16.14 5.06
C VAL A 644 -36.14 17.34 4.19
N SER A 645 -36.07 18.51 4.81
CA SER A 645 -36.19 19.78 4.10
C SER A 645 -34.99 19.95 3.18
N LYS A 646 -35.26 19.96 1.87
CA LYS A 646 -34.36 20.39 0.80
C LYS A 646 -33.12 19.51 0.57
N LEU A 647 -33.31 18.32 -0.03
CA LEU A 647 -32.22 17.64 -0.74
C LEU A 647 -31.87 18.45 -1.98
N TYR A 648 -30.80 19.23 -1.94
CA TYR A 648 -30.43 20.06 -3.09
C TYR A 648 -29.58 19.31 -4.10
N TYR A 649 -29.76 19.64 -5.38
CA TYR A 649 -28.74 19.50 -6.44
C TYR A 649 -28.03 20.85 -6.63
N LEU A 650 -26.82 20.86 -7.18
CA LEU A 650 -26.01 22.07 -7.36
C LEU A 650 -26.19 22.71 -8.73
N LEU A 651 -26.90 23.85 -8.75
CA LEU A 651 -26.56 25.15 -9.34
C LEU A 651 -27.84 26.02 -9.42
N PRO A 652 -27.73 27.36 -9.51
CA PRO A 652 -28.88 28.26 -9.62
C PRO A 652 -29.68 28.10 -10.91
#